data_AF-A0AAN0JQ67-F1
#
_entry.id   AF-A0AAN0JQ67-F1
#
_cell.length_a   1.000
_cell.length_b   1.000
_cell.length_c   1.000
_cell.angle_alpha   90.00
_cell.angle_beta   90.00
_cell.angle_gamma   90.00
#
_symmetry.space_group_name_H-M   'P 1'
#
loop_
_entity.id
_entity.type
_entity.pdbx_description
1 polymer ?
#
loop_
_entity_poly.entity_id
_entity_poly.type
_entity_poly.pdbx_seq_one_letter_code
_entity_poly.pdbx_strand_id
1 'polypeptide(L)'
;MVRGALRLLNNAGSSAGLPLLPSATVSGSDPPVSVKDVLISKHPAPSPFSPSHCLLKDTPASDHEPLGFEFSQIDGGLIKNCFLKMNMGAAGPSGMDVAHWRKVCSSFAKESADLCDAIACVTRKICSSYVDPVGISALVACRLIALDKDPGVRPIGIGEVVRRVMSKAILGILKSEILEVAGSRQMCAGQESPCESIVHSLRSLFDSGSVDGLLIVDASNAFNALNRSLALRNILFLCPSLGRVLINTYRDDVSLFVGEETIPSREGTTQGDPLAMAMFALATVPLIKSLEEVSEVTQLWYADDASAAGSLSNLKTWWEKLSQLGKEFGYFPNAGKTSLLVSNENYKRACALFQDTGVKVVTDGVTVLGSPIGSPAFVKEHINAKAAYCGLSHGLYGHWTYFCRSVLVSDDVVDSLEECIRNVLIPAITGKDAVNDTERQWLSLPTRFGGMGIINPKTHSSQQYHDSLAVTDPMVQVLLQGDGQLPVDTLIETVKVKKQLLKKKEESHKVMCELVKSELPNEHVRLFEIGNEKGASVWLTALPLREHGFDLHKGAFRDAVCIRYGWRPPDLPSSCVCGHAFSVDHALSCTYGGFHTLRHNNVRDLLVSLLKDVCPNVCREPSLQPLSGERLFHRSACTEDGARLDIAVEEFWGYQGRRSFFDVRVFNPLTPTYRGQSLASCYKRNEEDKKRKYDERVREVEHGCFAPLVFSAAVKINLNNKEMSERTRVSSMM
;
A
#
# COMPACT_ATOMS: atom_id res chain seq x y z
N MET A 1 12.76 4.38 -0.72
CA MET A 1 13.53 5.39 0.02
C MET A 1 12.90 6.75 -0.15
N VAL A 2 12.81 7.33 -1.35
CA VAL A 2 12.15 8.64 -1.55
C VAL A 2 10.70 8.60 -1.06
N ARG A 3 9.85 7.72 -1.59
CA ARG A 3 8.44 7.61 -1.14
C ARG A 3 8.27 7.24 0.35
N GLY A 4 9.20 6.45 0.91
CA GLY A 4 9.14 6.00 2.31
C GLY A 4 9.65 7.03 3.31
N ALA A 5 10.77 7.71 3.00
CA ALA A 5 11.34 8.81 3.77
C ALA A 5 10.40 10.01 3.78
N LEU A 6 9.81 10.33 2.62
CA LEU A 6 8.78 11.35 2.52
C LEU A 6 7.60 11.02 3.45
N ARG A 7 7.04 9.81 3.37
CA ARG A 7 5.96 9.35 4.28
C ARG A 7 6.33 9.45 5.76
N LEU A 8 7.57 9.16 6.14
CA LEU A 8 8.06 9.29 7.52
C LEU A 8 8.21 10.75 7.97
N LEU A 9 8.64 11.65 7.09
CA LEU A 9 8.72 13.10 7.36
C LEU A 9 7.32 13.73 7.50
N ASN A 10 6.32 13.23 6.77
CA ASN A 10 4.93 13.69 6.88
C ASN A 10 4.28 13.34 8.22
N ASN A 11 4.58 12.16 8.78
CA ASN A 11 4.06 11.75 10.09
C ASN A 11 4.59 12.62 11.26
N ALA A 12 5.58 13.49 11.01
CA ALA A 12 6.11 14.40 12.02
C ALA A 12 5.31 15.72 12.14
N GLY A 13 4.42 16.04 11.19
CA GLY A 13 3.70 17.31 11.13
C GLY A 13 2.21 17.25 11.52
N SER A 14 1.60 16.06 11.57
CA SER A 14 0.21 15.85 11.96
C SER A 14 0.15 14.77 13.04
N SER A 15 -0.50 15.05 14.17
CA SER A 15 -0.74 14.06 15.22
C SER A 15 -1.84 13.06 14.83
N ALA A 16 -2.67 13.38 13.83
CA ALA A 16 -3.77 12.55 13.38
C ALA A 16 -3.27 11.18 12.89
N GLY A 17 -3.84 10.12 13.46
CA GLY A 17 -3.45 8.74 13.18
C GLY A 17 -2.24 8.24 13.99
N LEU A 18 -1.66 9.05 14.89
CA LEU A 18 -0.72 8.56 15.88
C LEU A 18 -1.45 7.89 17.05
N PRO A 19 -0.84 6.87 17.69
CA PRO A 19 -1.41 6.23 18.85
C PRO A 19 -1.39 7.20 20.06
N LEU A 20 -2.53 7.32 20.73
CA LEU A 20 -2.70 8.07 21.96
C LEU A 20 -2.55 7.15 23.18
N LEU A 21 -1.96 7.68 24.25
CA LEU A 21 -1.90 6.98 25.54
C LEU A 21 -3.28 7.03 26.21
N PRO A 22 -3.75 5.94 26.86
CA PRO A 22 -5.05 5.93 27.54
C PRO A 22 -5.21 7.01 28.61
N SER A 23 -4.12 7.36 29.29
CA SER A 23 -4.07 8.40 30.33
C SER A 23 -3.99 9.83 29.78
N ALA A 24 -3.82 10.02 28.47
CA ALA A 24 -3.75 11.35 27.88
C ALA A 24 -5.13 12.00 27.84
N THR A 25 -5.16 13.34 27.90
CA THR A 25 -6.36 14.14 27.69
C THR A 25 -6.63 14.30 26.19
N VAL A 26 -7.88 14.17 25.78
CA VAL A 26 -8.27 14.36 24.37
C VAL A 26 -8.26 15.85 24.02
N SER A 27 -7.59 16.20 22.91
CA SER A 27 -7.53 17.57 22.40
C SER A 27 -8.93 18.13 22.12
N GLY A 28 -9.16 19.37 22.56
CA GLY A 28 -10.43 20.08 22.32
C GLY A 28 -11.65 19.57 23.09
N SER A 29 -11.47 18.71 24.10
CA SER A 29 -12.56 18.30 24.99
C SER A 29 -12.77 19.31 26.14
N ASP A 30 -14.01 19.79 26.30
CA ASP A 30 -14.45 20.62 27.44
C ASP A 30 -15.78 20.06 28.00
N PRO A 31 -15.81 19.52 29.24
CA PRO A 31 -14.68 19.38 30.17
C PRO A 31 -13.61 18.40 29.65
N PRO A 32 -12.37 18.44 30.19
CA PRO A 32 -11.30 17.52 29.79
C PRO A 32 -11.70 16.06 30.00
N VAL A 33 -11.62 15.25 28.94
CA VAL A 33 -11.93 13.80 29.00
C VAL A 33 -10.67 12.99 28.69
N SER A 34 -10.45 11.90 29.43
CA SER A 34 -9.34 10.99 29.16
C SER A 34 -9.60 10.18 27.89
N VAL A 35 -8.53 9.80 27.17
CA VAL A 35 -8.62 8.91 26.01
C VAL A 35 -9.31 7.59 26.39
N LYS A 36 -9.04 7.06 27.59
CA LYS A 36 -9.70 5.86 28.12
C LYS A 36 -11.21 6.03 28.23
N ASP A 37 -11.70 7.13 28.81
CA ASP A 37 -13.15 7.36 28.94
C ASP A 37 -13.82 7.51 27.58
N VAL A 38 -13.14 8.14 26.62
CA VAL A 38 -13.60 8.16 25.22
C VAL A 38 -13.63 6.74 24.64
N LEU A 39 -12.62 5.90 24.86
CA LEU A 39 -12.66 4.51 24.42
C LEU A 39 -13.84 3.74 25.04
N ILE A 40 -14.11 3.90 26.33
CA ILE A 40 -15.24 3.26 27.01
C ILE A 40 -16.56 3.73 26.39
N SER A 41 -16.76 5.05 26.24
CA SER A 41 -17.99 5.60 25.64
C SER A 41 -18.20 5.19 24.18
N LYS A 42 -17.13 4.85 23.46
CA LYS A 42 -17.19 4.34 22.08
C LYS A 42 -17.61 2.87 22.00
N HIS A 43 -17.63 2.11 23.10
CA HIS A 43 -18.05 0.71 23.14
C HIS A 43 -19.33 0.57 23.99
N PRO A 44 -20.51 0.84 23.38
CA PRO A 44 -21.76 0.84 24.12
C PRO A 44 -22.19 -0.57 24.55
N ALA A 45 -23.14 -0.61 25.50
CA ALA A 45 -23.83 -1.84 25.88
C ALA A 45 -24.74 -2.33 24.72
N PRO A 46 -25.11 -3.63 24.72
CA PRO A 46 -26.03 -4.17 23.72
C PRO A 46 -27.39 -3.47 23.74
N SER A 47 -27.91 -3.18 22.56
CA SER A 47 -29.25 -2.64 22.34
C SER A 47 -30.23 -3.75 21.97
N PRO A 48 -31.49 -3.68 22.44
CA PRO A 48 -32.53 -4.58 21.92
C PRO A 48 -32.74 -4.32 20.42
N PHE A 49 -33.20 -5.33 19.70
CA PHE A 49 -33.63 -5.17 18.30
C PHE A 49 -35.15 -5.29 18.18
N SER A 50 -35.74 -4.57 17.23
CA SER A 50 -37.15 -4.74 16.89
C SER A 50 -37.36 -5.96 15.98
N PRO A 51 -38.26 -6.90 16.35
CA PRO A 51 -38.59 -8.05 15.50
C PRO A 51 -39.11 -7.67 14.11
N SER A 52 -39.73 -6.49 13.94
CA SER A 52 -40.24 -6.02 12.65
C SER A 52 -39.16 -5.79 11.59
N HIS A 53 -37.91 -5.60 12.02
CA HIS A 53 -36.76 -5.38 11.15
C HIS A 53 -35.86 -6.63 11.02
N CYS A 54 -36.22 -7.72 11.69
CA CYS A 54 -35.53 -9.00 11.62
C CYS A 54 -36.08 -9.83 10.46
N LEU A 55 -35.21 -10.16 9.50
CA LEU A 55 -35.59 -10.95 8.32
C LEU A 55 -35.82 -12.44 8.67
N LEU A 56 -35.17 -12.92 9.73
CA LEU A 56 -35.43 -14.24 10.29
C LEU A 56 -36.65 -14.20 11.20
N LYS A 57 -37.73 -14.88 10.79
CA LYS A 57 -38.95 -15.03 11.60
C LYS A 57 -38.70 -15.93 12.81
N ASP A 58 -37.94 -17.01 12.62
CA ASP A 58 -37.51 -17.93 13.67
C ASP A 58 -36.00 -17.89 13.81
N THR A 59 -35.50 -17.90 15.04
CA THR A 59 -34.04 -17.96 15.28
C THR A 59 -33.60 -19.41 15.14
N PRO A 60 -32.76 -19.78 14.17
CA PRO A 60 -32.23 -21.13 14.09
C PRO A 60 -31.48 -21.47 15.39
N ALA A 61 -31.48 -22.74 15.77
CA ALA A 61 -30.67 -23.19 16.88
C ALA A 61 -29.21 -22.78 16.66
N SER A 62 -28.51 -22.42 17.74
CA SER A 62 -27.18 -21.83 17.65
C SER A 62 -26.13 -22.74 16.97
N ASP A 63 -26.45 -24.03 16.91
CA ASP A 63 -25.73 -25.16 16.37
C ASP A 63 -26.26 -25.70 15.03
N HIS A 64 -27.19 -25.00 14.36
CA HIS A 64 -27.66 -25.41 13.03
C HIS A 64 -26.49 -25.64 12.07
N GLU A 65 -26.59 -26.53 11.09
CA GLU A 65 -25.56 -26.65 10.06
C GLU A 65 -25.67 -25.49 9.06
N PRO A 66 -24.56 -24.98 8.50
CA PRO A 66 -24.62 -24.03 7.40
C PRO A 66 -25.22 -24.68 6.16
N LEU A 67 -26.05 -23.91 5.45
CA LEU A 67 -26.73 -24.38 4.24
C LEU A 67 -25.72 -24.61 3.11
N GLY A 68 -25.33 -25.87 2.87
CA GLY A 68 -24.82 -26.36 1.59
C GLY A 68 -23.52 -25.75 1.03
N PHE A 69 -22.80 -24.90 1.78
CA PHE A 69 -21.56 -24.28 1.30
C PHE A 69 -20.33 -25.04 1.80
N GLU A 70 -19.58 -25.63 0.86
CA GLU A 70 -18.33 -26.31 1.17
C GLU A 70 -17.14 -25.34 1.11
N PHE A 71 -16.37 -25.25 2.20
CA PHE A 71 -15.18 -24.39 2.29
C PHE A 71 -13.89 -25.13 1.92
N SER A 72 -13.95 -26.16 1.07
CA SER A 72 -12.78 -26.96 0.66
C SER A 72 -11.70 -26.15 -0.06
N GLN A 73 -12.09 -25.03 -0.69
CA GLN A 73 -11.16 -24.07 -1.29
C GLN A 73 -10.24 -23.36 -0.29
N ILE A 74 -10.58 -23.40 1.00
CA ILE A 74 -9.69 -22.92 2.07
C ILE A 74 -8.71 -24.04 2.41
N ASP A 75 -7.57 -24.06 1.73
CA ASP A 75 -6.43 -24.97 1.98
C ASP A 75 -5.20 -24.23 2.51
N GLY A 76 -4.13 -24.96 2.89
CA GLY A 76 -2.89 -24.34 3.37
C GLY A 76 -2.20 -23.47 2.31
N GLY A 77 -2.39 -23.78 1.02
CA GLY A 77 -1.90 -22.96 -0.08
C GLY A 77 -2.53 -21.57 -0.11
N LEU A 78 -3.86 -21.48 0.06
CA LEU A 78 -4.60 -20.23 0.16
C LEU A 78 -4.15 -19.44 1.39
N ILE A 79 -4.04 -20.09 2.56
CA ILE A 79 -3.57 -19.44 3.80
C ILE A 79 -2.17 -18.85 3.62
N LYS A 80 -1.23 -19.62 3.07
CA LYS A 80 0.13 -19.15 2.76
C LYS A 80 0.09 -17.95 1.80
N ASN A 81 -0.71 -18.04 0.74
CA ASN A 81 -0.87 -16.94 -0.21
C ASN A 81 -1.47 -15.69 0.43
N CYS A 82 -2.43 -15.82 1.33
CA CYS A 82 -2.99 -14.72 2.11
C CYS A 82 -1.91 -14.06 2.98
N PHE A 83 -1.09 -14.83 3.70
CA PHE A 83 0.03 -14.29 4.48
C PHE A 83 1.04 -13.52 3.61
N LEU A 84 1.40 -14.08 2.44
CA LEU A 84 2.34 -13.42 1.52
C LEU A 84 1.80 -12.09 0.97
N LYS A 85 0.48 -11.96 0.84
CA LYS A 85 -0.20 -10.73 0.39
C LYS A 85 -0.48 -9.74 1.52
N MET A 86 -0.37 -10.14 2.79
CA MET A 86 -0.55 -9.22 3.90
C MET A 86 0.63 -8.25 4.01
N ASN A 87 0.31 -6.97 4.09
CA ASN A 87 1.28 -5.92 4.37
C ASN A 87 1.76 -5.99 5.83
N MET A 88 2.85 -5.28 6.17
CA MET A 88 3.31 -5.11 7.56
C MET A 88 2.15 -4.60 8.43
N GLY A 89 1.66 -5.44 9.33
CA GLY A 89 0.53 -5.16 10.21
C GLY A 89 0.90 -5.51 11.64
N ALA A 90 0.50 -4.65 12.58
CA ALA A 90 0.90 -4.77 13.97
C ALA A 90 0.38 -6.06 14.65
N ALA A 91 1.08 -6.49 15.70
CA ALA A 91 0.70 -7.65 16.50
C ALA A 91 -0.64 -7.43 17.21
N GLY A 92 -1.41 -8.51 17.33
CA GLY A 92 -2.53 -8.64 18.25
C GLY A 92 -2.05 -8.92 19.69
N PRO A 93 -2.91 -9.47 20.57
CA PRO A 93 -2.57 -9.79 21.95
C PRO A 93 -1.33 -10.68 22.13
N SER A 94 -1.10 -11.64 21.24
CA SER A 94 0.03 -12.59 21.29
C SER A 94 1.41 -11.97 21.06
N GLY A 95 1.48 -10.72 20.59
CA GLY A 95 2.75 -10.04 20.33
C GLY A 95 3.44 -10.40 19.01
N MET A 96 2.98 -11.43 18.29
CA MET A 96 3.50 -11.77 16.96
C MET A 96 2.83 -10.94 15.86
N ASP A 97 3.63 -10.20 15.09
CA ASP A 97 3.13 -9.37 13.98
C ASP A 97 3.06 -10.13 12.64
N VAL A 98 2.59 -9.46 11.58
CA VAL A 98 2.47 -10.09 10.26
C VAL A 98 3.82 -10.56 9.69
N ALA A 99 4.92 -9.86 9.98
CA ALA A 99 6.22 -10.23 9.45
C ALA A 99 6.72 -11.55 10.06
N HIS A 100 6.52 -11.72 11.37
CA HIS A 100 6.81 -12.97 12.07
C HIS A 100 5.98 -14.12 11.48
N TRP A 101 4.66 -13.96 11.39
CA TRP A 101 3.79 -14.99 10.82
C TRP A 101 4.11 -15.33 9.37
N ARG A 102 4.43 -14.32 8.54
CA ARG A 102 4.81 -14.56 7.15
C ARG A 102 6.08 -15.38 7.05
N LYS A 103 7.07 -15.15 7.91
CA LYS A 103 8.29 -15.97 7.99
C LYS A 103 7.96 -17.40 8.41
N VAL A 104 7.22 -17.57 9.52
CA VAL A 104 6.86 -18.90 10.06
C VAL A 104 6.04 -19.73 9.07
N CYS A 105 5.16 -19.10 8.29
CA CYS A 105 4.32 -19.77 7.30
C CYS A 105 4.97 -19.92 5.90
N SER A 106 6.19 -19.45 5.68
CA SER A 106 6.83 -19.54 4.34
C SER A 106 8.26 -20.03 4.30
N SER A 107 9.00 -20.02 5.42
CA SER A 107 10.46 -20.20 5.41
C SER A 107 10.95 -21.54 5.96
N PHE A 108 10.07 -22.40 6.50
CA PHE A 108 10.44 -23.65 7.18
C PHE A 108 9.78 -24.85 6.50
N ALA A 109 9.96 -24.98 5.18
CA ALA A 109 9.57 -26.13 4.35
C ALA A 109 8.24 -26.81 4.76
N LYS A 110 8.32 -28.04 5.30
CA LYS A 110 7.17 -28.87 5.66
C LYS A 110 6.43 -28.32 6.88
N GLU A 111 7.16 -27.87 7.90
CA GLU A 111 6.59 -27.31 9.12
C GLU A 111 5.74 -26.07 8.83
N SER A 112 6.19 -25.22 7.90
CA SER A 112 5.41 -24.08 7.40
C SER A 112 4.13 -24.53 6.68
N ALA A 113 4.19 -25.62 5.90
CA ALA A 113 3.03 -26.15 5.17
C ALA A 113 2.00 -26.76 6.14
N ASP A 114 2.45 -27.63 7.05
CA ASP A 114 1.61 -28.28 8.07
C ASP A 114 0.89 -27.23 8.94
N LEU A 115 1.57 -26.15 9.32
CA LEU A 115 0.95 -25.03 10.04
C LEU A 115 -0.12 -24.31 9.21
N CYS A 116 0.13 -24.06 7.92
CA CYS A 116 -0.87 -23.45 7.05
C CYS A 116 -2.10 -24.34 6.89
N ASP A 117 -1.91 -25.65 6.76
CA ASP A 117 -2.99 -26.64 6.69
C ASP A 117 -3.79 -26.71 7.99
N ALA A 118 -3.13 -26.62 9.14
CA ALA A 118 -3.79 -26.54 10.44
C ALA A 118 -4.67 -25.27 10.55
N ILE A 119 -4.14 -24.10 10.15
CA ILE A 119 -4.92 -22.85 10.12
C ILE A 119 -6.10 -22.97 9.15
N ALA A 120 -5.90 -23.57 7.97
CA ALA A 120 -6.96 -23.81 7.01
C ALA A 120 -8.07 -24.72 7.58
N CYS A 121 -7.68 -25.78 8.30
CA CYS A 121 -8.61 -26.68 8.98
C CYS A 121 -9.46 -25.95 10.02
N VAL A 122 -8.84 -25.14 10.89
CA VAL A 122 -9.56 -24.31 11.88
C VAL A 122 -10.48 -23.30 11.18
N THR A 123 -10.02 -22.70 10.07
CA THR A 123 -10.84 -21.77 9.29
C THR A 123 -12.10 -22.44 8.76
N ARG A 124 -11.96 -23.62 8.13
CA ARG A 124 -13.12 -24.39 7.64
C ARG A 124 -14.08 -24.72 8.78
N LYS A 125 -13.57 -25.14 9.94
CA LYS A 125 -14.40 -25.42 11.12
C LYS A 125 -15.22 -24.20 11.57
N ILE A 126 -14.61 -23.01 11.61
CA ILE A 126 -15.32 -21.76 11.94
C ILE A 126 -16.40 -21.43 10.89
N CYS A 127 -16.16 -21.75 9.62
CA CYS A 127 -17.14 -21.50 8.57
C CYS A 127 -18.28 -22.53 8.54
N SER A 128 -18.00 -23.80 8.87
CA SER A 128 -18.89 -24.91 8.58
C SER A 128 -19.60 -25.49 9.81
N SER A 129 -19.24 -25.09 11.03
CA SER A 129 -19.79 -25.70 12.25
C SER A 129 -20.00 -24.67 13.35
N TYR A 130 -20.80 -25.02 14.36
CA TYR A 130 -20.82 -24.25 15.59
C TYR A 130 -19.50 -24.37 16.34
N VAL A 131 -19.04 -23.24 16.84
CA VAL A 131 -17.87 -23.16 17.71
C VAL A 131 -18.28 -22.46 18.99
N ASP A 132 -18.03 -23.14 20.11
CA ASP A 132 -18.26 -22.57 21.44
C ASP A 132 -17.40 -21.30 21.62
N PRO A 133 -18.00 -20.13 21.91
CA PRO A 133 -17.28 -18.87 22.09
C PRO A 133 -16.14 -18.96 23.10
N VAL A 134 -16.29 -19.76 24.16
CA VAL A 134 -15.25 -19.92 25.19
C VAL A 134 -13.96 -20.48 24.58
N GLY A 135 -14.09 -21.45 23.67
CA GLY A 135 -12.97 -22.13 23.02
C GLY A 135 -12.18 -21.26 22.03
N ILE A 136 -12.73 -20.13 21.59
CA ILE A 136 -12.07 -19.20 20.66
C ILE A 136 -11.88 -17.79 21.23
N SER A 137 -12.17 -17.58 22.51
CA SER A 137 -12.02 -16.29 23.21
C SER A 137 -10.65 -15.64 22.97
N ALA A 138 -9.57 -16.41 23.04
CA ALA A 138 -8.21 -15.94 22.75
C ALA A 138 -7.99 -15.56 21.27
N LEU A 139 -8.59 -16.30 20.33
CA LEU A 139 -8.49 -16.02 18.89
C LEU A 139 -9.23 -14.74 18.51
N VAL A 140 -10.37 -14.46 19.15
CA VAL A 140 -11.18 -13.27 18.87
C VAL A 140 -10.75 -12.04 19.69
N ALA A 141 -9.96 -12.19 20.74
CA ALA A 141 -9.46 -11.05 21.50
C ALA A 141 -8.64 -10.06 20.64
N CYS A 142 -8.65 -8.80 21.04
CA CYS A 142 -7.97 -7.73 20.32
C CYS A 142 -7.10 -6.91 21.26
N ARG A 143 -5.96 -6.44 20.73
CA ARG A 143 -5.21 -5.34 21.34
C ARG A 143 -5.82 -4.03 20.86
N LEU A 144 -6.37 -3.24 21.78
CA LEU A 144 -7.01 -1.97 21.48
C LEU A 144 -6.00 -0.83 21.52
N ILE A 145 -6.02 -0.02 20.47
CA ILE A 145 -5.29 1.25 20.42
C ILE A 145 -6.26 2.40 20.15
N ALA A 146 -5.93 3.57 20.70
CA ALA A 146 -6.58 4.83 20.38
C ALA A 146 -5.75 5.56 19.32
N LEU A 147 -6.34 5.89 18.17
CA LEU A 147 -5.72 6.78 17.20
C LEU A 147 -6.30 8.18 17.35
N ASP A 148 -5.43 9.20 17.25
CA ASP A 148 -5.85 10.60 17.24
C ASP A 148 -6.69 10.92 15.99
N LYS A 149 -7.89 11.45 16.19
CA LYS A 149 -8.79 11.93 15.11
C LYS A 149 -8.66 13.45 14.90
N ASP A 150 -8.03 14.17 15.83
CA ASP A 150 -7.83 15.61 15.87
C ASP A 150 -8.99 16.46 15.29
N PRO A 151 -10.03 16.77 16.10
CA PRO A 151 -10.24 16.36 17.48
C PRO A 151 -10.91 14.97 17.61
N GLY A 152 -10.63 14.30 18.74
CA GLY A 152 -11.30 13.06 19.14
C GLY A 152 -10.44 11.79 19.01
N VAL A 153 -11.07 10.63 19.27
CA VAL A 153 -10.38 9.34 19.31
C VAL A 153 -11.05 8.33 18.38
N ARG A 154 -10.25 7.60 17.61
CA ARG A 154 -10.68 6.43 16.82
C ARG A 154 -10.17 5.14 17.46
N PRO A 155 -11.04 4.27 18.00
CA PRO A 155 -10.64 2.98 18.53
C PRO A 155 -10.28 2.01 17.39
N ILE A 156 -9.17 1.28 17.51
CA ILE A 156 -8.80 0.19 16.60
C ILE A 156 -8.52 -1.07 17.41
N GLY A 157 -9.33 -2.10 17.22
CA GLY A 157 -9.14 -3.45 17.75
C GLY A 157 -8.24 -4.27 16.83
N ILE A 158 -6.97 -4.39 17.21
CA ILE A 158 -5.98 -5.18 16.49
C ILE A 158 -6.11 -6.64 16.92
N GLY A 159 -6.90 -7.43 16.18
CA GLY A 159 -7.08 -8.87 16.43
C GLY A 159 -5.83 -9.70 16.12
N GLU A 160 -5.83 -10.98 16.51
CA GLU A 160 -4.75 -11.91 16.18
C GLU A 160 -4.43 -11.97 14.69
N VAL A 161 -3.15 -12.08 14.35
CA VAL A 161 -2.72 -12.17 12.94
C VAL A 161 -3.35 -13.39 12.26
N VAL A 162 -3.46 -14.52 12.98
CA VAL A 162 -4.13 -15.74 12.52
C VAL A 162 -5.61 -15.45 12.22
N ARG A 163 -6.36 -14.84 13.15
CA ARG A 163 -7.76 -14.41 12.89
C ARG A 163 -7.85 -13.57 11.62
N ARG A 164 -6.96 -12.60 11.44
CA ARG A 164 -6.97 -11.72 10.26
C ARG A 164 -6.67 -12.46 8.95
N VAL A 165 -5.79 -13.47 8.94
CA VAL A 165 -5.54 -14.25 7.72
C VAL A 165 -6.74 -15.14 7.39
N MET A 166 -7.37 -15.74 8.41
CA MET A 166 -8.58 -16.55 8.27
C MET A 166 -9.71 -15.70 7.67
N SER A 167 -9.98 -14.53 8.25
CA SER A 167 -10.94 -13.56 7.72
C SER A 167 -10.68 -13.18 6.26
N LYS A 168 -9.40 -12.97 5.89
CA LYS A 168 -9.02 -12.65 4.50
C LYS A 168 -9.25 -13.82 3.53
N ALA A 169 -8.98 -15.05 3.95
CA ALA A 169 -9.27 -16.23 3.15
C ALA A 169 -10.78 -16.37 2.94
N ILE A 170 -11.57 -16.25 4.01
CA ILE A 170 -13.04 -16.30 3.98
C ILE A 170 -13.61 -15.25 3.02
N LEU A 171 -13.20 -13.98 3.16
CA LEU A 171 -13.66 -12.90 2.27
C LEU A 171 -13.26 -13.12 0.81
N GLY A 172 -12.12 -13.77 0.56
CA GLY A 172 -11.69 -14.13 -0.79
C GLY A 172 -12.64 -15.14 -1.46
N ILE A 173 -13.09 -16.13 -0.69
CA ILE A 173 -14.03 -17.16 -1.15
C ILE A 173 -15.45 -16.61 -1.29
N LEU A 174 -15.91 -15.82 -0.31
CA LEU A 174 -17.29 -15.31 -0.25
C LEU A 174 -17.51 -14.01 -1.02
N LYS A 175 -16.51 -13.51 -1.76
CA LYS A 175 -16.56 -12.20 -2.42
C LYS A 175 -17.81 -12.06 -3.32
N SER A 176 -18.13 -13.07 -4.12
CA SER A 176 -19.26 -13.01 -5.05
C SER A 176 -20.60 -12.91 -4.33
N GLU A 177 -20.83 -13.74 -3.32
CA GLU A 177 -22.07 -13.75 -2.53
C GLU A 177 -22.25 -12.44 -1.75
N ILE A 178 -21.16 -11.92 -1.15
CA ILE A 178 -21.18 -10.62 -0.47
C ILE A 178 -21.55 -9.48 -1.44
N LEU A 179 -20.98 -9.48 -2.65
CA LEU A 179 -21.28 -8.48 -3.67
C LEU A 179 -22.72 -8.58 -4.19
N GLU A 180 -23.25 -9.80 -4.36
CA GLU A 180 -24.63 -10.03 -4.79
C GLU A 180 -25.62 -9.47 -3.76
N VAL A 181 -25.38 -9.72 -2.48
CA VAL A 181 -26.26 -9.25 -1.39
C VAL A 181 -26.16 -7.73 -1.19
N ALA A 182 -24.94 -7.18 -1.19
CA ALA A 182 -24.74 -5.74 -1.04
C ALA A 182 -25.24 -4.96 -2.26
N GLY A 183 -25.09 -5.52 -3.45
CA GLY A 183 -25.44 -4.89 -4.72
C GLY A 183 -24.78 -3.52 -4.90
N SER A 184 -25.53 -2.58 -5.45
CA SER A 184 -25.16 -1.16 -5.52
C SER A 184 -25.70 -0.35 -4.34
N ARG A 185 -26.45 -0.98 -3.43
CA ARG A 185 -27.01 -0.33 -2.22
C ARG A 185 -25.93 0.09 -1.25
N GLN A 186 -24.89 -0.71 -1.09
CA GLN A 186 -23.80 -0.45 -0.15
C GLN A 186 -22.44 -0.73 -0.78
N MET A 187 -21.69 0.33 -1.08
CA MET A 187 -20.50 0.30 -1.94
C MET A 187 -19.20 0.00 -1.19
N CYS A 188 -19.26 -0.34 0.10
CA CYS A 188 -18.08 -0.74 0.88
C CYS A 188 -17.84 -2.27 0.95
N ALA A 189 -18.63 -3.07 0.22
CA ALA A 189 -18.60 -4.54 0.27
C ALA A 189 -17.49 -5.19 -0.59
N GLY A 190 -16.76 -4.40 -1.39
CA GLY A 190 -15.65 -4.88 -2.23
C GLY A 190 -15.83 -4.61 -3.72
N GLN A 191 -16.78 -3.74 -4.08
CA GLN A 191 -16.97 -3.19 -5.43
C GLN A 191 -15.69 -2.47 -5.89
N GLU A 192 -15.48 -2.41 -7.21
CA GLU A 192 -14.31 -1.74 -7.79
C GLU A 192 -14.57 -0.23 -7.89
N SER A 193 -13.59 0.59 -7.48
CA SER A 193 -13.63 2.06 -7.51
C SER A 193 -14.91 2.70 -6.93
N PRO A 194 -15.38 2.28 -5.74
CA PRO A 194 -16.68 2.69 -5.22
C PRO A 194 -16.74 4.19 -4.86
N CYS A 195 -15.67 4.72 -4.25
CA CYS A 195 -15.64 6.11 -3.81
C CYS A 195 -15.68 7.07 -5.01
N GLU A 196 -14.86 6.81 -6.03
CA GLU A 196 -14.87 7.60 -7.27
C GLU A 196 -16.24 7.50 -7.96
N SER A 197 -16.85 6.32 -8.00
CA SER A 197 -18.18 6.13 -8.62
C SER A 197 -19.26 6.96 -7.93
N ILE A 198 -19.32 6.95 -6.60
CA ILE A 198 -20.27 7.77 -5.82
C ILE A 198 -20.06 9.26 -6.07
N VAL A 199 -18.80 9.72 -6.02
CA VAL A 199 -18.47 11.14 -6.24
C VAL A 199 -18.86 11.59 -7.64
N HIS A 200 -18.56 10.79 -8.67
CA HIS A 200 -18.90 11.11 -10.05
C HIS A 200 -20.42 11.10 -10.28
N SER A 201 -21.16 10.16 -9.69
CA SER A 201 -22.64 10.14 -9.72
C SER A 201 -23.23 11.39 -9.07
N LEU A 202 -22.81 11.73 -7.84
CA LEU A 202 -23.34 12.90 -7.12
C LEU A 202 -23.02 14.22 -7.84
N ARG A 203 -21.80 14.35 -8.38
CA ARG A 203 -21.43 15.52 -9.16
C ARG A 203 -22.27 15.63 -10.42
N SER A 204 -22.43 14.54 -11.16
CA SER A 204 -23.26 14.53 -12.38
C SER A 204 -24.70 14.95 -12.09
N LEU A 205 -25.30 14.43 -11.00
CA LEU A 205 -26.66 14.77 -10.61
C LEU A 205 -26.78 16.27 -10.27
N PHE A 206 -25.88 16.80 -9.46
CA PHE A 206 -25.93 18.21 -9.07
C PHE A 206 -25.61 19.18 -10.22
N ASP A 207 -24.54 18.93 -10.98
CA ASP A 207 -24.09 19.81 -12.06
C ASP A 207 -25.07 19.85 -13.24
N SER A 208 -25.83 18.76 -13.46
CA SER A 208 -26.88 18.73 -14.49
C SER A 208 -28.11 19.57 -14.14
N GLY A 209 -28.25 20.01 -12.88
CA GLY A 209 -29.45 20.67 -12.38
C GLY A 209 -30.69 19.78 -12.31
N SER A 210 -30.52 18.45 -12.41
CA SER A 210 -31.63 17.48 -12.36
C SER A 210 -32.21 17.26 -10.97
N VAL A 211 -31.50 17.72 -9.92
CA VAL A 211 -31.91 17.59 -8.52
C VAL A 211 -31.92 18.95 -7.84
N ASP A 212 -32.78 19.12 -6.83
CA ASP A 212 -32.84 20.37 -6.06
C ASP A 212 -31.63 20.53 -5.13
N GLY A 213 -31.06 19.41 -4.65
CA GLY A 213 -29.91 19.39 -3.76
C GLY A 213 -29.32 18.01 -3.48
N LEU A 214 -28.20 18.01 -2.75
CA LEU A 214 -27.50 16.83 -2.25
C LEU A 214 -27.45 16.87 -0.72
N LEU A 215 -27.96 15.84 -0.06
CA LEU A 215 -27.86 15.66 1.39
C LEU A 215 -26.73 14.68 1.71
N ILE A 216 -25.71 15.15 2.43
CA ILE A 216 -24.51 14.38 2.81
C ILE A 216 -24.55 14.15 4.33
N VAL A 217 -24.73 12.90 4.74
CA VAL A 217 -24.97 12.50 6.12
C VAL A 217 -23.72 11.92 6.76
N ASP A 218 -23.42 12.37 7.98
CA ASP A 218 -22.40 11.79 8.87
C ASP A 218 -23.10 10.99 9.97
N ALA A 219 -22.61 9.79 10.28
CA ALA A 219 -23.15 8.95 11.35
C ALA A 219 -22.22 8.89 12.58
N SER A 220 -22.82 8.90 13.76
CA SER A 220 -22.07 8.87 15.01
C SER A 220 -21.71 7.44 15.43
N ASN A 221 -20.41 7.17 15.56
CA ASN A 221 -19.89 5.91 16.10
C ASN A 221 -20.39 4.65 15.37
N ALA A 222 -20.65 4.74 14.06
CA ALA A 222 -21.44 3.76 13.31
C ALA A 222 -20.97 2.31 13.49
N PHE A 223 -19.67 2.03 13.32
CA PHE A 223 -19.15 0.66 13.44
C PHE A 223 -19.42 0.03 14.81
N ASN A 224 -19.26 0.79 15.91
CA ASN A 224 -19.42 0.27 17.27
C ASN A 224 -20.87 0.37 17.78
N ALA A 225 -21.72 1.13 17.09
CA ALA A 225 -23.11 1.37 17.47
C ALA A 225 -24.11 0.52 16.67
N LEU A 226 -23.68 -0.11 15.56
CA LEU A 226 -24.48 -1.05 14.77
C LEU A 226 -25.16 -2.08 15.68
N ASN A 227 -26.45 -2.32 15.51
CA ASN A 227 -27.17 -3.31 16.30
C ASN A 227 -26.67 -4.72 15.93
N ARG A 228 -25.79 -5.29 16.75
CA ARG A 228 -25.08 -6.54 16.48
C ARG A 228 -26.03 -7.72 16.42
N SER A 229 -27.00 -7.78 17.32
CA SER A 229 -27.97 -8.89 17.35
C SER A 229 -28.81 -8.92 16.08
N LEU A 230 -29.34 -7.77 15.66
CA LEU A 230 -30.07 -7.63 14.42
C LEU A 230 -29.20 -7.92 13.19
N ALA A 231 -27.98 -7.38 13.17
CA ALA A 231 -27.01 -7.59 12.10
C ALA A 231 -26.70 -9.08 11.90
N LEU A 232 -26.37 -9.81 12.97
CA LEU A 232 -26.07 -11.24 12.90
C LEU A 232 -27.24 -12.06 12.34
N ARG A 233 -28.47 -11.73 12.74
CA ARG A 233 -29.69 -12.40 12.27
C ARG A 233 -29.98 -12.09 10.81
N ASN A 234 -29.96 -10.82 10.44
CA ASN A 234 -30.23 -10.39 9.07
C ASN A 234 -29.17 -10.92 8.11
N ILE A 235 -27.89 -10.93 8.48
CA ILE A 235 -26.83 -11.49 7.64
C ILE A 235 -26.95 -13.00 7.54
N LEU A 236 -27.35 -13.71 8.61
CA LEU A 236 -27.60 -15.15 8.51
C LEU A 236 -28.70 -15.49 7.49
N PHE A 237 -29.69 -14.60 7.32
CA PHE A 237 -30.70 -14.74 6.26
C PHE A 237 -30.15 -14.36 4.89
N LEU A 238 -29.48 -13.22 4.79
CA LEU A 238 -29.06 -12.62 3.52
C LEU A 238 -27.86 -13.34 2.89
N CYS A 239 -26.88 -13.73 3.69
CA CYS A 239 -25.63 -14.38 3.30
C CYS A 239 -25.29 -15.46 4.35
N PRO A 240 -25.96 -16.62 4.33
CA PRO A 240 -25.84 -17.63 5.37
C PRO A 240 -24.40 -18.12 5.61
N SER A 241 -23.60 -18.18 4.53
CA SER A 241 -22.20 -18.59 4.56
C SER A 241 -21.34 -17.66 5.43
N LEU A 242 -21.48 -16.34 5.25
CA LEU A 242 -20.82 -15.33 6.08
C LEU A 242 -21.48 -15.21 7.46
N GLY A 243 -22.80 -15.33 7.52
CA GLY A 243 -23.59 -15.28 8.75
C GLY A 243 -23.06 -16.27 9.79
N ARG A 244 -22.75 -17.52 9.40
CA ARG A 244 -22.15 -18.50 10.31
C ARG A 244 -20.83 -18.02 10.92
N VAL A 245 -19.93 -17.53 10.07
CA VAL A 245 -18.62 -17.03 10.50
C VAL A 245 -18.78 -15.88 11.49
N LEU A 246 -19.67 -14.94 11.20
CA LEU A 246 -19.93 -13.78 12.05
C LEU A 246 -20.56 -14.20 13.37
N ILE A 247 -21.54 -15.10 13.38
CA ILE A 247 -22.14 -15.60 14.62
C ILE A 247 -21.07 -16.30 15.47
N ASN A 248 -20.21 -17.14 14.88
CA ASN A 248 -19.11 -17.75 15.64
C ASN A 248 -18.14 -16.72 16.23
N THR A 249 -17.93 -15.57 15.59
CA THR A 249 -16.88 -14.60 16.00
C THR A 249 -17.39 -13.36 16.73
N TYR A 250 -18.69 -13.08 16.70
CA TYR A 250 -19.32 -11.87 17.26
C TYR A 250 -20.52 -12.14 18.18
N ARG A 251 -21.00 -13.38 18.36
CA ARG A 251 -22.20 -13.62 19.20
C ARG A 251 -22.04 -13.26 20.68
N ASP A 252 -20.80 -13.15 21.15
CA ASP A 252 -20.46 -12.89 22.56
C ASP A 252 -19.48 -11.70 22.66
N ASP A 253 -19.22 -11.26 23.89
CA ASP A 253 -18.31 -10.17 24.19
C ASP A 253 -16.88 -10.47 23.71
N VAL A 254 -16.28 -9.52 23.01
CA VAL A 254 -14.85 -9.61 22.64
C VAL A 254 -14.01 -8.79 23.63
N SER A 255 -12.98 -9.41 24.19
CA SER A 255 -12.04 -8.71 25.08
C SER A 255 -11.10 -7.79 24.29
N LEU A 256 -11.13 -6.50 24.62
CA LEU A 256 -10.25 -5.48 24.06
C LEU A 256 -9.21 -5.05 25.10
N PHE A 257 -7.96 -5.48 24.94
CA PHE A 257 -6.88 -5.17 25.87
C PHE A 257 -6.25 -3.81 25.58
N VAL A 258 -6.22 -2.92 26.57
CA VAL A 258 -5.62 -1.58 26.48
C VAL A 258 -4.80 -1.30 27.74
N GLY A 259 -3.47 -1.31 27.60
CA GLY A 259 -2.58 -1.26 28.77
C GLY A 259 -2.80 -2.49 29.66
N GLU A 260 -3.05 -2.27 30.96
CA GLU A 260 -3.36 -3.32 31.94
C GLU A 260 -4.87 -3.61 32.06
N GLU A 261 -5.70 -2.91 31.28
CA GLU A 261 -7.15 -2.99 31.38
C GLU A 261 -7.79 -3.74 30.20
N THR A 262 -9.03 -4.18 30.43
CA THR A 262 -9.85 -4.84 29.42
C THR A 262 -11.17 -4.12 29.26
N ILE A 263 -11.50 -3.72 28.03
CA ILE A 263 -12.80 -3.15 27.67
C ILE A 263 -13.57 -4.23 26.89
N PRO A 264 -14.82 -4.57 27.25
CA PRO A 264 -15.62 -5.51 26.47
C PRO A 264 -16.22 -4.84 25.23
N SER A 265 -16.09 -5.45 24.05
CA SER A 265 -16.84 -5.08 22.85
C SER A 265 -18.14 -5.87 22.79
N ARG A 266 -19.25 -5.20 23.15
CA ARG A 266 -20.58 -5.83 23.29
C ARG A 266 -21.56 -5.50 22.17
N GLU A 267 -21.33 -4.39 21.48
CA GLU A 267 -22.18 -3.89 20.40
C GLU A 267 -21.37 -3.61 19.13
N GLY A 268 -22.04 -3.59 17.99
CA GLY A 268 -21.45 -3.32 16.68
C GLY A 268 -20.36 -4.30 16.26
N THR A 269 -19.48 -3.82 15.39
CA THR A 269 -18.36 -4.55 14.79
C THR A 269 -17.02 -4.05 15.35
N THR A 270 -15.95 -4.82 15.20
CA THR A 270 -14.62 -4.40 15.67
C THR A 270 -13.84 -3.68 14.58
N GLN A 271 -13.58 -2.38 14.74
CA GLN A 271 -12.73 -1.63 13.82
C GLN A 271 -11.31 -2.21 13.77
N GLY A 272 -10.90 -2.74 12.62
CA GLY A 272 -9.60 -3.41 12.44
C GLY A 272 -9.71 -4.91 12.14
N ASP A 273 -10.87 -5.52 12.37
CA ASP A 273 -11.16 -6.88 11.87
C ASP A 273 -11.48 -6.82 10.37
N PRO A 274 -10.81 -7.63 9.52
CA PRO A 274 -11.16 -7.72 8.11
C PRO A 274 -12.64 -8.03 7.83
N LEU A 275 -13.33 -8.80 8.68
CA LEU A 275 -14.76 -9.13 8.48
C LEU A 275 -15.70 -7.95 8.78
N ALA A 276 -15.27 -6.96 9.57
CA ALA A 276 -16.14 -5.91 10.07
C ALA A 276 -16.78 -5.08 8.95
N MET A 277 -16.03 -4.79 7.87
CA MET A 277 -16.56 -4.00 6.75
C MET A 277 -17.67 -4.76 6.01
N ALA A 278 -17.48 -6.05 5.74
CA ALA A 278 -18.51 -6.87 5.09
C ALA A 278 -19.73 -7.04 6.00
N MET A 279 -19.53 -7.24 7.30
CA MET A 279 -20.61 -7.28 8.29
C MET A 279 -21.41 -5.97 8.29
N PHE A 280 -20.74 -4.83 8.39
CA PHE A 280 -21.41 -3.52 8.37
C PHE A 280 -22.15 -3.29 7.05
N ALA A 281 -21.52 -3.66 5.92
CA ALA A 281 -22.12 -3.52 4.61
C ALA A 281 -23.45 -4.26 4.51
N LEU A 282 -23.45 -5.56 4.82
CA LEU A 282 -24.66 -6.38 4.71
C LEU A 282 -25.70 -6.05 5.77
N ALA A 283 -25.28 -5.65 6.98
CA ALA A 283 -26.20 -5.28 8.05
C ALA A 283 -27.03 -4.02 7.75
N THR A 284 -26.50 -3.11 6.92
CA THR A 284 -27.18 -1.87 6.55
C THR A 284 -28.07 -2.02 5.31
N VAL A 285 -27.92 -3.07 4.51
CA VAL A 285 -28.75 -3.30 3.31
C VAL A 285 -30.27 -3.25 3.59
N PRO A 286 -30.81 -3.89 4.65
CA PRO A 286 -32.25 -3.81 4.92
C PRO A 286 -32.73 -2.40 5.26
N LEU A 287 -31.92 -1.61 5.98
CA LEU A 287 -32.22 -0.19 6.25
C LEU A 287 -32.31 0.59 4.93
N ILE A 288 -31.33 0.41 4.05
CA ILE A 288 -31.27 1.11 2.76
C ILE A 288 -32.49 0.76 1.91
N LYS A 289 -32.86 -0.52 1.83
CA LYS A 289 -34.10 -0.98 1.16
C LYS A 289 -35.35 -0.33 1.74
N SER A 290 -35.49 -0.27 3.07
CA SER A 290 -36.64 0.40 3.69
C SER A 290 -36.70 1.90 3.37
N LEU A 291 -35.59 2.55 3.05
CA LEU A 291 -35.57 3.95 2.62
C LEU A 291 -35.95 4.11 1.14
N GLU A 292 -35.61 3.14 0.28
CA GLU A 292 -36.01 3.12 -1.14
C GLU A 292 -37.53 3.15 -1.30
N GLU A 293 -38.25 2.48 -0.40
CA GLU A 293 -39.72 2.39 -0.43
C GLU A 293 -40.42 3.68 0.02
N VAL A 294 -39.72 4.59 0.70
CA VAL A 294 -40.34 5.74 1.41
C VAL A 294 -40.08 7.07 0.71
N SER A 295 -39.03 7.18 -0.09
CA SER A 295 -38.69 8.43 -0.77
C SER A 295 -38.00 8.20 -2.11
N GLU A 296 -38.46 8.92 -3.13
CA GLU A 296 -37.86 8.91 -4.46
C GLU A 296 -36.63 9.84 -4.48
N VAL A 297 -35.51 9.30 -4.00
CA VAL A 297 -34.19 9.92 -4.03
C VAL A 297 -33.17 8.92 -4.57
N THR A 298 -32.15 9.42 -5.27
CA THR A 298 -30.97 8.61 -5.57
C THR A 298 -30.10 8.59 -4.32
N GLN A 299 -30.03 7.44 -3.65
CA GLN A 299 -29.24 7.25 -2.44
C GLN A 299 -27.97 6.46 -2.73
N LEU A 300 -26.85 6.92 -2.18
CA LEU A 300 -25.51 6.42 -2.43
C LEU A 300 -24.79 6.26 -1.10
N TRP A 301 -24.35 5.04 -0.81
CA TRP A 301 -23.81 4.67 0.50
C TRP A 301 -22.41 4.08 0.38
N TYR A 302 -21.52 4.54 1.23
CA TYR A 302 -20.20 3.95 1.43
C TYR A 302 -19.92 3.79 2.93
N ALA A 303 -20.04 2.57 3.42
CA ALA A 303 -20.03 2.28 4.85
C ALA A 303 -21.05 3.18 5.57
N ASP A 304 -20.59 4.00 6.52
CA ASP A 304 -21.42 4.91 7.28
C ASP A 304 -21.72 6.24 6.59
N ASP A 305 -20.98 6.60 5.54
CA ASP A 305 -21.23 7.80 4.74
C ASP A 305 -22.44 7.57 3.84
N ALA A 306 -23.55 8.22 4.15
CA ALA A 306 -24.77 8.17 3.36
C ALA A 306 -24.97 9.49 2.59
N SER A 307 -25.38 9.40 1.34
CA SER A 307 -25.70 10.56 0.51
C SER A 307 -27.04 10.34 -0.19
N ALA A 308 -27.83 11.40 -0.35
CA ALA A 308 -29.07 11.38 -1.10
C ALA A 308 -29.16 12.58 -2.04
N ALA A 309 -29.66 12.38 -3.25
CA ALA A 309 -29.87 13.41 -4.26
C ALA A 309 -31.33 13.37 -4.73
N GLY A 310 -31.98 14.53 -4.84
CA GLY A 310 -33.37 14.59 -5.28
C GLY A 310 -34.03 15.94 -5.02
N SER A 311 -35.37 15.96 -5.04
CA SER A 311 -36.15 17.15 -4.68
C SER A 311 -36.06 17.47 -3.19
N LEU A 312 -36.20 18.74 -2.80
CA LEU A 312 -36.10 19.13 -1.38
C LEU A 312 -37.09 18.38 -0.49
N SER A 313 -38.32 18.16 -0.97
CA SER A 313 -39.36 17.42 -0.24
C SER A 313 -38.97 15.96 -0.03
N ASN A 314 -38.48 15.29 -1.07
CA ASN A 314 -38.09 13.88 -0.98
C ASN A 314 -36.84 13.72 -0.09
N LEU A 315 -35.88 14.65 -0.17
CA LEU A 315 -34.72 14.67 0.73
C LEU A 315 -35.13 14.85 2.19
N LYS A 316 -36.12 15.71 2.47
CA LYS A 316 -36.63 15.91 3.84
C LYS A 316 -37.30 14.65 4.37
N THR A 317 -38.18 14.02 3.59
CA THR A 317 -38.84 12.76 3.94
C THR A 317 -37.81 11.65 4.19
N TRP A 318 -36.81 11.54 3.31
CA TRP A 318 -35.75 10.55 3.45
C TRP A 318 -34.93 10.78 4.72
N TRP A 319 -34.55 12.03 5.02
CA TRP A 319 -33.81 12.38 6.24
C TRP A 319 -34.57 12.06 7.52
N GLU A 320 -35.86 12.41 7.57
CA GLU A 320 -36.72 12.09 8.72
C GLU A 320 -36.84 10.59 8.91
N LYS A 321 -37.02 9.85 7.81
CA LYS A 321 -37.14 8.40 7.87
C LYS A 321 -35.84 7.73 8.27
N LEU A 322 -34.70 8.19 7.76
CA LEU A 322 -33.39 7.71 8.17
C LEU A 322 -33.13 8.00 9.65
N SER A 323 -33.50 9.19 10.13
CA SER A 323 -33.36 9.58 11.54
C SER A 323 -34.24 8.76 12.48
N GLN A 324 -35.37 8.26 11.98
CA GLN A 324 -36.27 7.37 12.72
C GLN A 324 -35.78 5.92 12.66
N LEU A 325 -35.70 5.34 11.46
CA LEU A 325 -35.39 3.92 11.24
C LEU A 325 -33.94 3.58 11.54
N GLY A 326 -32.99 4.48 11.28
CA GLY A 326 -31.57 4.20 11.46
C GLY A 326 -31.25 3.71 12.86
N LYS A 327 -31.91 4.26 13.88
CA LYS A 327 -31.73 3.88 15.30
C LYS A 327 -31.99 2.40 15.55
N GLU A 328 -32.97 1.81 14.86
CA GLU A 328 -33.31 0.38 14.99
C GLU A 328 -32.18 -0.52 14.48
N PHE A 329 -31.40 -0.04 13.50
CA PHE A 329 -30.24 -0.72 12.94
C PHE A 329 -28.92 -0.32 13.63
N GLY A 330 -28.96 0.59 14.61
CA GLY A 330 -27.75 1.14 15.24
C GLY A 330 -27.00 2.15 14.35
N TYR A 331 -27.68 2.75 13.38
CA TYR A 331 -27.19 3.85 12.56
C TYR A 331 -27.76 5.17 13.10
N PHE A 332 -26.89 6.06 13.59
CA PHE A 332 -27.30 7.30 14.24
C PHE A 332 -26.84 8.53 13.45
N PRO A 333 -27.69 9.11 12.58
CA PRO A 333 -27.35 10.31 11.81
C PRO A 333 -27.04 11.49 12.74
N ASN A 334 -26.00 12.25 12.40
CA ASN A 334 -25.59 13.44 13.13
C ASN A 334 -25.99 14.70 12.38
N ALA A 335 -27.14 15.28 12.73
CA ALA A 335 -27.67 16.48 12.09
C ALA A 335 -26.65 17.62 11.99
N GLY A 336 -25.91 17.91 13.07
CA GLY A 336 -24.95 19.01 13.12
C GLY A 336 -23.70 18.83 12.25
N LYS A 337 -23.47 17.62 11.74
CA LYS A 337 -22.41 17.30 10.78
C LYS A 337 -22.94 17.00 9.37
N THR A 338 -24.24 16.76 9.25
CA THR A 338 -24.93 16.60 7.97
C THR A 338 -25.04 17.93 7.25
N SER A 339 -24.76 17.94 5.95
CA SER A 339 -24.87 19.13 5.10
C SER A 339 -25.81 18.89 3.92
N LEU A 340 -26.63 19.89 3.60
CA LEU A 340 -27.50 19.93 2.42
C LEU A 340 -26.96 20.97 1.45
N LEU A 341 -26.35 20.53 0.36
CA LEU A 341 -25.91 21.39 -0.75
C LEU A 341 -27.07 21.67 -1.68
N VAL A 342 -27.35 22.94 -1.96
CA VAL A 342 -28.40 23.38 -2.89
C VAL A 342 -27.92 24.52 -3.78
N SER A 343 -28.62 24.75 -4.89
CA SER A 343 -28.42 25.97 -5.68
C SER A 343 -28.84 27.23 -4.90
N ASN A 344 -28.34 28.40 -5.30
CA ASN A 344 -28.74 29.67 -4.69
C ASN A 344 -30.26 29.93 -4.82
N GLU A 345 -30.88 29.44 -5.90
CA GLU A 345 -32.32 29.56 -6.14
C GLU A 345 -33.12 28.75 -5.10
N ASN A 346 -32.65 27.56 -4.76
CA ASN A 346 -33.30 26.66 -3.80
C ASN A 346 -32.97 26.99 -2.33
N TYR A 347 -31.99 27.86 -2.06
CA TYR A 347 -31.48 28.12 -0.70
C TYR A 347 -32.57 28.51 0.31
N LYS A 348 -33.42 29.49 -0.04
CA LYS A 348 -34.49 29.96 0.88
C LYS A 348 -35.50 28.86 1.21
N ARG A 349 -35.91 28.09 0.18
CA ARG A 349 -36.86 26.98 0.32
C ARG A 349 -36.24 25.84 1.15
N ALA A 350 -34.97 25.54 0.92
CA ALA A 350 -34.23 24.54 1.68
C ALA A 350 -34.08 24.92 3.16
N CYS A 351 -33.72 26.18 3.46
CA CYS A 351 -33.62 26.67 4.83
C CYS A 351 -34.97 26.55 5.56
N ALA A 352 -36.07 26.98 4.93
CA ALA A 352 -37.40 26.87 5.53
C ALA A 352 -37.80 25.41 5.78
N LEU A 353 -37.52 24.50 4.84
CA LEU A 353 -37.90 23.09 4.96
C LEU A 353 -37.06 22.33 5.99
N PHE A 354 -35.78 22.69 6.17
CA PHE A 354 -34.84 22.00 7.06
C PHE A 354 -34.58 22.71 8.39
N GLN A 355 -35.22 23.85 8.67
CA GLN A 355 -34.97 24.68 9.86
C GLN A 355 -34.97 23.90 11.19
N ASP A 356 -35.88 22.93 11.34
CA ASP A 356 -36.09 22.18 12.59
C ASP A 356 -35.26 20.89 12.68
N THR A 357 -34.39 20.64 11.70
CA THR A 357 -33.62 19.39 11.61
C THR A 357 -32.23 19.48 12.22
N GLY A 358 -31.65 20.68 12.31
CA GLY A 358 -30.24 20.89 12.63
C GLY A 358 -29.27 20.63 11.47
N VAL A 359 -29.76 20.25 10.29
CA VAL A 359 -28.94 20.06 9.08
C VAL A 359 -28.43 21.40 8.56
N LYS A 360 -27.15 21.46 8.20
CA LYS A 360 -26.55 22.69 7.66
C LYS A 360 -26.86 22.84 6.16
N VAL A 361 -27.63 23.86 5.78
CA VAL A 361 -27.89 24.19 4.37
C VAL A 361 -26.76 25.07 3.83
N VAL A 362 -26.16 24.67 2.70
CA VAL A 362 -25.02 25.35 2.06
C VAL A 362 -25.23 25.51 0.56
N THR A 363 -24.57 26.50 -0.05
CA THR A 363 -24.64 26.78 -1.51
C THR A 363 -23.28 26.82 -2.19
N ASP A 364 -22.20 26.92 -1.41
CA ASP A 364 -20.83 27.01 -1.87
C ASP A 364 -20.27 25.63 -2.24
N GLY A 365 -20.47 24.61 -1.39
CA GLY A 365 -20.08 23.24 -1.66
C GLY A 365 -20.04 22.32 -0.44
N VAL A 366 -19.82 21.03 -0.70
CA VAL A 366 -19.64 19.97 0.30
C VAL A 366 -18.46 19.08 -0.09
N THR A 367 -17.90 18.36 0.89
CA THR A 367 -16.88 17.33 0.65
C THR A 367 -17.51 15.95 0.82
N VAL A 368 -17.43 15.12 -0.21
CA VAL A 368 -17.96 13.74 -0.22
C VAL A 368 -16.80 12.77 -0.41
N LEU A 369 -16.61 11.86 0.53
CA LEU A 369 -15.52 10.86 0.52
C LEU A 369 -14.12 11.49 0.30
N GLY A 370 -13.92 12.73 0.74
CA GLY A 370 -12.68 13.49 0.57
C GLY A 370 -12.55 14.27 -0.74
N SER A 371 -13.61 14.33 -1.56
CA SER A 371 -13.67 15.08 -2.81
C SER A 371 -14.66 16.25 -2.73
N PRO A 372 -14.30 17.47 -3.18
CA PRO A 372 -15.21 18.61 -3.23
C PRO A 372 -16.26 18.48 -4.36
N ILE A 373 -17.49 18.92 -4.08
CA ILE A 373 -18.60 19.12 -5.01
C ILE A 373 -19.26 20.47 -4.67
N GLY A 374 -19.52 21.33 -5.66
CA GLY A 374 -20.13 22.63 -5.46
C GLY A 374 -19.64 23.68 -6.45
N SER A 375 -19.67 24.94 -6.02
CA SER A 375 -19.25 26.08 -6.81
C SER A 375 -17.79 25.98 -7.28
N PRO A 376 -17.45 26.57 -8.45
CA PRO A 376 -16.06 26.62 -8.92
C PRO A 376 -15.09 27.23 -7.90
N ALA A 377 -15.53 28.22 -7.12
CA ALA A 377 -14.72 28.84 -6.08
C ALA A 377 -14.39 27.86 -4.94
N PHE A 378 -15.38 27.14 -4.42
CA PHE A 378 -15.21 26.13 -3.38
C PHE A 378 -14.28 25.00 -3.85
N VAL A 379 -14.52 24.49 -5.06
CA VAL A 379 -13.66 23.45 -5.66
C VAL A 379 -12.22 23.96 -5.82
N LYS A 380 -12.03 25.19 -6.32
CA LYS A 380 -10.70 25.80 -6.47
C LYS A 380 -9.98 25.99 -5.13
N GLU A 381 -10.67 26.44 -4.09
CA GLU A 381 -10.10 26.57 -2.76
C GLU A 381 -9.63 25.22 -2.21
N HIS A 382 -10.46 24.18 -2.34
CA HIS A 382 -10.12 22.84 -1.90
C HIS A 382 -8.95 22.25 -2.71
N ILE A 383 -8.93 22.48 -4.03
CA ILE A 383 -7.80 22.15 -4.90
C ILE A 383 -6.53 22.83 -4.41
N ASN A 384 -6.56 24.13 -4.15
CA ASN A 384 -5.40 24.90 -3.69
C ASN A 384 -4.89 24.41 -2.33
N ALA A 385 -5.79 24.18 -1.38
CA ALA A 385 -5.43 23.63 -0.07
C ALA A 385 -4.77 22.25 -0.23
N LYS A 386 -5.30 21.39 -1.12
CA LYS A 386 -4.73 20.06 -1.36
C LYS A 386 -3.40 20.11 -2.10
N ALA A 387 -3.26 21.00 -3.09
CA ALA A 387 -2.03 21.20 -3.84
C ALA A 387 -0.92 21.79 -2.96
N ALA A 388 -1.24 22.80 -2.14
CA ALA A 388 -0.33 23.36 -1.14
C ALA A 388 0.10 22.30 -0.13
N TYR A 389 -0.85 21.51 0.38
CA TYR A 389 -0.55 20.39 1.27
C TYR A 389 0.33 19.32 0.59
N CYS A 390 0.10 19.00 -0.69
CA CYS A 390 0.95 18.10 -1.48
C CYS A 390 2.36 18.65 -1.74
N GLY A 391 2.49 19.97 -1.94
CA GLY A 391 3.77 20.66 -2.07
C GLY A 391 4.55 20.71 -0.75
N LEU A 392 3.84 20.95 0.36
CA LEU A 392 4.42 21.09 1.70
C LEU A 392 4.69 19.75 2.40
N SER A 393 3.92 18.71 2.10
CA SER A 393 4.01 17.43 2.77
C SER A 393 4.13 16.27 1.78
N HIS A 394 5.20 15.51 1.93
CA HIS A 394 5.55 14.48 0.97
C HIS A 394 5.14 13.11 1.51
N GLY A 395 4.40 12.33 0.73
CA GLY A 395 3.73 11.11 1.22
C GLY A 395 2.30 11.00 0.71
N LEU A 396 1.79 12.10 0.14
CA LEU A 396 0.45 12.26 -0.39
C LEU A 396 0.29 11.86 -1.85
N TYR A 397 1.25 11.19 -2.49
CA TYR A 397 1.05 10.73 -3.86
C TYR A 397 -0.29 9.98 -4.01
N GLY A 398 -0.63 9.13 -3.04
CA GLY A 398 -1.94 8.47 -2.99
C GLY A 398 -3.12 9.43 -2.86
N HIS A 399 -3.03 10.43 -1.96
CA HIS A 399 -4.09 11.42 -1.77
C HIS A 399 -4.24 12.36 -2.98
N TRP A 400 -3.15 12.79 -3.59
CA TRP A 400 -3.13 13.56 -4.83
C TRP A 400 -3.71 12.75 -5.98
N THR A 401 -3.28 11.50 -6.15
CA THR A 401 -3.82 10.62 -7.18
C THR A 401 -5.31 10.40 -7.00
N TYR A 402 -5.79 10.14 -5.78
CA TYR A 402 -7.22 10.02 -5.49
C TYR A 402 -7.96 11.33 -5.84
N PHE A 403 -7.42 12.46 -5.39
CA PHE A 403 -8.00 13.77 -5.65
C PHE A 403 -8.09 14.08 -7.16
N CYS A 404 -7.05 13.80 -7.95
CA CYS A 404 -7.08 13.94 -9.40
C CYS A 404 -8.06 12.97 -10.09
N ARG A 405 -8.35 11.81 -9.49
CA ARG A 405 -9.37 10.89 -10.04
C ARG A 405 -10.78 11.40 -9.79
N SER A 406 -10.98 12.11 -8.69
CA SER A 406 -12.29 12.58 -8.26
C SER A 406 -12.56 14.03 -8.65
N VAL A 407 -11.58 14.83 -9.07
CA VAL A 407 -11.74 16.24 -9.46
C VAL A 407 -10.83 16.57 -10.65
N LEU A 408 -11.35 17.29 -11.64
CA LEU A 408 -10.53 17.90 -12.68
C LEU A 408 -9.82 19.13 -12.12
N VAL A 409 -8.51 19.04 -11.95
CA VAL A 409 -7.69 20.13 -11.43
C VAL A 409 -7.40 21.13 -12.55
N SER A 410 -7.52 22.43 -12.26
CA SER A 410 -7.24 23.51 -13.21
C SER A 410 -5.76 23.68 -13.51
N ASP A 411 -5.46 24.12 -14.74
CA ASP A 411 -4.08 24.25 -15.24
C ASP A 411 -3.23 25.22 -14.42
N ASP A 412 -3.81 26.31 -13.90
CA ASP A 412 -3.09 27.29 -13.06
C ASP A 412 -2.50 26.67 -11.79
N VAL A 413 -3.25 25.77 -11.15
CA VAL A 413 -2.78 25.06 -9.94
C VAL A 413 -1.76 24.00 -10.30
N VAL A 414 -2.00 23.28 -11.40
CA VAL A 414 -1.10 22.24 -11.89
C VAL A 414 0.25 22.82 -12.30
N ASP A 415 0.24 23.99 -12.93
CA ASP A 415 1.43 24.75 -13.32
C ASP A 415 2.20 25.24 -12.10
N SER A 416 1.51 25.85 -11.13
CA SER A 416 2.11 26.30 -9.86
C SER A 416 2.75 25.13 -9.08
N LEU A 417 2.09 23.98 -9.07
CA LEU A 417 2.62 22.78 -8.42
C LEU A 417 3.84 22.21 -9.16
N GLU A 418 3.82 22.17 -10.50
CA GLU A 418 4.98 21.75 -11.29
C GLU A 418 6.16 22.70 -11.10
N GLU A 419 5.93 24.01 -11.03
CA GLU A 419 6.97 25.00 -10.75
C GLU A 419 7.62 24.75 -9.38
N CYS A 420 6.80 24.52 -8.34
CA CYS A 420 7.30 24.16 -7.01
C CYS A 420 8.07 22.84 -7.02
N ILE A 421 7.56 21.81 -7.71
CA ILE A 421 8.27 20.52 -7.84
C ILE A 421 9.63 20.73 -8.53
N ARG A 422 9.65 21.50 -9.61
CA ARG A 422 10.85 21.72 -10.44
C ARG A 422 11.90 22.59 -9.74
N ASN A 423 11.48 23.68 -9.10
CA ASN A 423 12.38 24.72 -8.62
C ASN A 423 12.68 24.62 -7.11
N VAL A 424 11.86 23.88 -6.35
CA VAL A 424 12.05 23.72 -4.90
C VAL A 424 12.34 22.26 -4.55
N LEU A 425 11.45 21.35 -4.93
CA LEU A 425 11.55 19.95 -4.51
C LEU A 425 12.73 19.21 -5.13
N ILE A 426 12.86 19.27 -6.46
CA ILE A 426 13.93 18.59 -7.17
C ILE A 426 15.31 19.09 -6.70
N PRO A 427 15.58 20.40 -6.59
CA PRO A 427 16.84 20.89 -6.03
C PRO A 427 17.08 20.45 -4.58
N ALA A 428 16.06 20.49 -3.72
CA ALA A 428 16.21 20.06 -2.33
C ALA A 428 16.59 18.57 -2.19
N ILE A 429 15.98 17.70 -3.01
CA ILE A 429 16.24 16.25 -2.99
C ILE A 429 17.57 15.91 -3.66
N THR A 430 17.81 16.47 -4.84
CA THR A 430 18.93 16.05 -5.71
C THR A 430 20.22 16.82 -5.43
N GLY A 431 20.14 18.04 -4.89
CA GLY A 431 21.28 18.95 -4.77
C GLY A 431 21.69 19.63 -6.08
N LYS A 432 20.92 19.46 -7.17
CA LYS A 432 21.13 20.11 -8.46
C LYS A 432 20.25 21.35 -8.55
N ASP A 433 20.85 22.51 -8.78
CA ASP A 433 20.16 23.81 -8.73
C ASP A 433 19.03 23.94 -9.75
N ALA A 434 19.20 23.37 -10.95
CA ALA A 434 18.20 23.41 -12.01
C ALA A 434 18.25 22.18 -12.90
N VAL A 435 17.09 21.72 -13.37
CA VAL A 435 16.95 20.64 -14.36
C VAL A 435 16.32 21.15 -15.64
N ASN A 436 16.83 20.70 -16.79
CA ASN A 436 16.21 20.98 -18.09
C ASN A 436 14.97 20.11 -18.32
N ASP A 437 14.26 20.31 -19.43
CA ASP A 437 13.00 19.60 -19.70
C ASP A 437 13.19 18.09 -19.91
N THR A 438 14.22 17.66 -20.64
CA THR A 438 14.54 16.24 -20.84
C THR A 438 14.90 15.56 -19.51
N GLU A 439 15.70 16.23 -18.66
CA GLU A 439 16.03 15.76 -17.30
C GLU A 439 14.77 15.68 -16.41
N ARG A 440 13.90 16.69 -16.47
CA ARG A 440 12.64 16.70 -15.71
C ARG A 440 11.72 15.55 -16.12
N GLN A 441 11.63 15.27 -17.43
CA GLN A 441 10.89 14.12 -17.96
C GLN A 441 11.52 12.81 -17.49
N TRP A 442 12.85 12.67 -17.54
CA TRP A 442 13.57 11.50 -17.05
C TRP A 442 13.28 11.24 -15.56
N LEU A 443 13.32 12.27 -14.71
CA LEU A 443 12.97 12.16 -13.28
C LEU A 443 11.52 11.72 -13.05
N SER A 444 10.61 12.08 -13.97
CA SER A 444 9.19 11.73 -13.89
C SER A 444 8.87 10.27 -14.19
N LEU A 445 9.73 9.61 -14.96
CA LEU A 445 9.55 8.20 -15.30
C LEU A 445 9.50 7.33 -14.03
N PRO A 446 8.71 6.23 -14.04
CA PRO A 446 8.77 5.24 -12.99
C PRO A 446 10.20 4.74 -12.76
N THR A 447 10.52 4.34 -11.53
CA THR A 447 11.87 3.88 -11.18
C THR A 447 12.34 2.67 -11.99
N ARG A 448 11.42 1.82 -12.46
CA ARG A 448 11.74 0.71 -13.37
C ARG A 448 12.17 1.15 -14.78
N PHE A 449 11.85 2.39 -15.16
CA PHE A 449 12.22 3.02 -16.44
C PHE A 449 13.36 4.04 -16.26
N GLY A 450 14.24 3.86 -15.27
CA GLY A 450 15.36 4.76 -15.06
C GLY A 450 15.07 6.04 -14.26
N GLY A 451 13.82 6.45 -14.10
CA GLY A 451 13.45 7.70 -13.38
C GLY A 451 13.47 7.62 -11.86
N MET A 452 13.01 8.69 -11.20
CA MET A 452 12.82 8.76 -9.73
C MET A 452 11.35 8.57 -9.32
N GLY A 453 10.43 8.55 -10.29
CA GLY A 453 8.99 8.50 -10.05
C GLY A 453 8.41 9.79 -9.45
N ILE A 454 9.06 10.93 -9.70
CA ILE A 454 8.58 12.27 -9.33
C ILE A 454 7.64 12.76 -10.43
N ILE A 455 6.35 12.42 -10.30
CA ILE A 455 5.34 12.68 -11.34
C ILE A 455 5.33 14.14 -11.81
N ASN A 456 5.01 14.34 -13.08
CA ASN A 456 4.68 15.66 -13.61
C ASN A 456 3.15 15.86 -13.47
N PRO A 457 2.68 16.81 -12.65
CA PRO A 457 1.26 17.00 -12.42
C PRO A 457 0.53 17.43 -13.70
N LYS A 458 1.19 18.11 -14.65
CA LYS A 458 0.62 18.53 -15.95
C LYS A 458 0.07 17.36 -16.75
N THR A 459 0.84 16.28 -16.84
CA THR A 459 0.42 15.08 -17.58
C THR A 459 -0.37 14.11 -16.72
N HIS A 460 -0.14 14.11 -15.40
CA HIS A 460 -0.76 13.15 -14.49
C HIS A 460 -2.21 13.51 -14.13
N SER A 461 -2.51 14.77 -13.85
CA SER A 461 -3.78 15.18 -13.24
C SER A 461 -4.98 14.88 -14.15
N SER A 462 -4.98 15.46 -15.36
CA SER A 462 -6.05 15.29 -16.34
C SER A 462 -6.22 13.82 -16.75
N GLN A 463 -5.12 13.09 -16.95
CA GLN A 463 -5.20 11.67 -17.29
C GLN A 463 -5.85 10.84 -16.17
N GLN A 464 -5.52 11.10 -14.90
CA GLN A 464 -6.15 10.40 -13.77
C GLN A 464 -7.66 10.64 -13.71
N TYR A 465 -8.12 11.86 -13.99
CA TYR A 465 -9.55 12.18 -14.00
C TYR A 465 -10.30 11.42 -15.09
N HIS A 466 -9.81 11.50 -16.34
CA HIS A 466 -10.44 10.80 -17.47
C HIS A 466 -10.38 9.28 -17.35
N ASP A 467 -9.25 8.72 -16.87
CA ASP A 467 -9.14 7.30 -16.58
C ASP A 467 -10.15 6.88 -15.51
N SER A 468 -10.34 7.70 -14.48
CA SER A 468 -11.33 7.44 -13.43
C SER A 468 -12.73 7.40 -14.01
N LEU A 469 -13.13 8.43 -14.77
CA LEU A 469 -14.45 8.49 -15.40
C LEU A 469 -14.72 7.25 -16.25
N ALA A 470 -13.77 6.85 -17.09
CA ALA A 470 -13.91 5.66 -17.93
C ALA A 470 -14.05 4.36 -17.11
N VAL A 471 -13.29 4.21 -16.03
CA VAL A 471 -13.39 3.01 -15.16
C VAL A 471 -14.71 2.97 -14.39
N THR A 472 -15.18 4.13 -13.92
CA THR A 472 -16.37 4.21 -13.07
C THR A 472 -17.66 4.27 -13.86
N ASP A 473 -17.63 4.63 -15.15
CA ASP A 473 -18.85 4.82 -15.96
C ASP A 473 -19.84 3.64 -15.87
N PRO A 474 -19.45 2.35 -16.02
CA PRO A 474 -20.39 1.24 -15.88
C PRO A 474 -21.08 1.22 -14.50
N MET A 475 -20.34 1.54 -13.44
CA MET A 475 -20.88 1.59 -12.08
C MET A 475 -21.75 2.82 -11.87
N VAL A 476 -21.37 3.97 -12.41
CA VAL A 476 -22.16 5.21 -12.37
C VAL A 476 -23.53 4.98 -13.01
N GLN A 477 -23.62 4.29 -14.15
CA GLN A 477 -24.89 3.97 -14.78
C GLN A 477 -25.80 3.12 -13.87
N VAL A 478 -25.24 2.12 -13.19
CA VAL A 478 -25.99 1.30 -12.21
C VAL A 478 -26.46 2.14 -11.02
N LEU A 479 -25.59 3.00 -10.48
CA LEU A 479 -25.94 3.87 -9.36
C LEU A 479 -27.05 4.87 -9.71
N LEU A 480 -27.06 5.37 -10.94
CA LEU A 480 -28.10 6.29 -11.43
C LEU A 480 -29.43 5.60 -11.75
N GLN A 481 -29.42 4.31 -12.09
CA GLN A 481 -30.64 3.51 -12.25
C GLN A 481 -31.37 3.29 -10.92
N GLY A 482 -30.62 3.13 -9.82
CA GLY A 482 -31.17 3.13 -8.47
C GLY A 482 -31.95 1.88 -8.06
N ASP A 483 -31.85 0.76 -8.77
CA ASP A 483 -32.53 -0.51 -8.42
C ASP A 483 -31.82 -1.31 -7.30
N GLY A 484 -30.63 -0.85 -6.91
CA GLY A 484 -29.80 -1.44 -5.88
C GLY A 484 -29.17 -2.78 -6.29
N GLN A 485 -29.35 -3.23 -7.53
CA GLN A 485 -28.72 -4.44 -8.07
C GLN A 485 -27.31 -4.12 -8.57
N LEU A 486 -26.48 -5.17 -8.67
CA LEU A 486 -25.16 -5.08 -9.26
C LEU A 486 -25.01 -6.15 -10.33
N PRO A 487 -25.28 -5.83 -11.61
CA PRO A 487 -25.15 -6.78 -12.70
C PRO A 487 -23.71 -7.30 -12.82
N VAL A 488 -23.57 -8.60 -13.05
CA VAL A 488 -22.26 -9.25 -13.22
C VAL A 488 -21.51 -8.65 -14.42
N ASP A 489 -22.23 -8.31 -15.50
CA ASP A 489 -21.66 -7.67 -16.70
C ASP A 489 -21.00 -6.33 -16.38
N THR A 490 -21.58 -5.54 -15.47
CA THR A 490 -20.98 -4.28 -15.00
C THR A 490 -19.62 -4.53 -14.36
N LEU A 491 -19.50 -5.55 -13.50
CA LEU A 491 -18.24 -5.91 -12.86
C LEU A 491 -17.19 -6.35 -13.89
N ILE A 492 -17.60 -7.16 -14.88
CA ILE A 492 -16.71 -7.64 -15.95
C ILE A 492 -16.21 -6.46 -16.79
N GLU A 493 -17.09 -5.54 -17.18
CA GLU A 493 -16.72 -4.39 -18.00
C GLU A 493 -15.81 -3.43 -17.24
N THR A 494 -16.10 -3.10 -15.98
CA THR A 494 -15.22 -2.28 -15.13
C THR A 494 -13.81 -2.88 -15.04
N VAL A 495 -13.68 -4.19 -14.81
CA VAL A 495 -12.37 -4.87 -14.76
C VAL A 495 -11.66 -4.83 -16.11
N LYS A 496 -12.40 -5.00 -17.21
CA LYS A 496 -11.86 -4.95 -18.58
C LYS A 496 -11.33 -3.57 -18.94
N VAL A 497 -12.10 -2.51 -18.70
CA VAL A 497 -11.68 -1.11 -18.94
C VAL A 497 -10.44 -0.78 -18.10
N LYS A 498 -10.44 -1.15 -16.81
CA LYS A 498 -9.28 -0.97 -15.93
C LYS A 498 -8.02 -1.66 -16.47
N LYS A 499 -8.12 -2.90 -16.95
CA LYS A 499 -6.99 -3.63 -17.58
C LYS A 499 -6.49 -2.93 -18.84
N GLN A 500 -7.39 -2.44 -19.70
CA GLN A 500 -7.04 -1.72 -20.92
C GLN A 500 -6.27 -0.42 -20.62
N LEU A 501 -6.76 0.38 -19.65
CA LEU A 501 -6.10 1.62 -19.25
C LEU A 501 -4.74 1.38 -18.59
N LEU A 502 -4.60 0.33 -17.77
CA LEU A 502 -3.30 -0.07 -17.22
C LEU A 502 -2.30 -0.44 -18.32
N LYS A 503 -2.75 -1.14 -19.36
CA LYS A 503 -1.91 -1.47 -20.53
C LYS A 503 -1.50 -0.21 -21.29
N LYS A 504 -2.45 0.69 -21.58
CA LYS A 504 -2.20 1.98 -22.24
C LYS A 504 -1.21 2.84 -21.45
N LYS A 505 -1.33 2.86 -20.12
CA LYS A 505 -0.40 3.57 -19.23
C LYS A 505 1.02 3.00 -19.31
N GLU A 506 1.16 1.67 -19.36
CA GLU A 506 2.47 1.03 -19.51
C GLU A 506 3.09 1.34 -20.88
N GLU A 507 2.29 1.32 -21.94
CA GLU A 507 2.71 1.70 -23.30
C GLU A 507 3.14 3.17 -23.36
N SER A 508 2.39 4.08 -22.74
CA SER A 508 2.75 5.49 -22.64
C SER A 508 4.09 5.72 -21.93
N HIS A 509 4.35 4.99 -20.83
CA HIS A 509 5.66 5.06 -20.18
C HIS A 509 6.80 4.55 -21.07
N LYS A 510 6.57 3.50 -21.87
CA LYS A 510 7.57 3.00 -22.83
C LYS A 510 7.87 4.03 -23.91
N VAL A 511 6.84 4.66 -24.48
CA VAL A 511 7.01 5.72 -25.48
C VAL A 511 7.79 6.90 -24.90
N MET A 512 7.44 7.34 -23.69
CA MET A 512 8.16 8.43 -23.00
C MET A 512 9.61 8.03 -22.67
N CYS A 513 9.85 6.78 -22.30
CA CYS A 513 11.19 6.24 -22.05
C CYS A 513 12.08 6.33 -23.30
N GLU A 514 11.55 5.94 -24.47
CA GLU A 514 12.28 6.05 -25.75
C GLU A 514 12.49 7.51 -26.18
N LEU A 515 11.48 8.37 -25.98
CA LEU A 515 11.60 9.81 -26.27
C LEU A 515 12.73 10.45 -25.45
N VAL A 516 12.70 10.26 -24.12
CA VAL A 516 13.76 10.75 -23.22
C VAL A 516 15.11 10.21 -23.64
N LYS A 517 15.21 8.91 -23.96
CA LYS A 517 16.48 8.31 -24.42
C LYS A 517 17.01 8.98 -25.69
N SER A 518 16.13 9.35 -26.63
CA SER A 518 16.49 9.98 -27.91
C SER A 518 16.94 11.43 -27.78
N GLU A 519 16.46 12.15 -26.76
CA GLU A 519 16.81 13.54 -26.50
C GLU A 519 18.04 13.70 -25.60
N LEU A 520 18.49 12.61 -24.96
CA LEU A 520 19.66 12.66 -24.07
C LEU A 520 20.97 12.78 -24.86
N PRO A 521 21.95 13.54 -24.33
CA PRO A 521 23.32 13.52 -24.83
C PRO A 521 23.87 12.08 -24.85
N ASN A 522 24.70 11.76 -25.85
CA ASN A 522 25.28 10.41 -26.03
C ASN A 522 25.97 9.86 -24.76
N GLU A 523 26.58 10.74 -23.96
CA GLU A 523 27.22 10.41 -22.69
C GLU A 523 26.23 9.97 -21.59
N HIS A 524 24.98 10.42 -21.64
CA HIS A 524 23.92 10.07 -20.69
C HIS A 524 23.10 8.85 -21.12
N VAL A 525 23.05 8.51 -22.41
CA VAL A 525 22.29 7.36 -22.92
C VAL A 525 22.71 6.06 -22.23
N ARG A 526 24.01 5.85 -22.00
CA ARG A 526 24.50 4.65 -21.31
C ARG A 526 24.05 4.60 -19.85
N LEU A 527 24.07 5.73 -19.16
CA LEU A 527 23.58 5.86 -17.78
C LEU A 527 22.08 5.61 -17.69
N PHE A 528 21.33 6.10 -18.68
CA PHE A 528 19.91 5.81 -18.83
C PHE A 528 19.65 4.31 -18.95
N GLU A 529 20.35 3.60 -19.84
CA GLU A 529 20.23 2.14 -20.01
C GLU A 529 20.53 1.38 -18.71
N ILE A 530 21.59 1.79 -18.01
CA ILE A 530 21.97 1.23 -16.71
C ILE A 530 20.86 1.45 -15.67
N GLY A 531 20.28 2.65 -15.62
CA GLY A 531 19.21 2.98 -14.69
C GLY A 531 17.92 2.18 -14.93
N ASN A 532 17.74 1.66 -16.14
CA ASN A 532 16.63 0.81 -16.57
C ASN A 532 16.87 -0.68 -16.27
N GLU A 533 18.07 -1.09 -15.85
CA GLU A 533 18.32 -2.49 -15.50
C GLU A 533 17.48 -2.95 -14.31
N LYS A 534 17.07 -4.22 -14.36
CA LYS A 534 16.32 -4.85 -13.27
C LYS A 534 17.15 -4.79 -11.98
N GLY A 535 16.61 -4.12 -10.97
CA GLY A 535 17.27 -3.97 -9.67
C GLY A 535 18.03 -2.65 -9.48
N ALA A 536 18.33 -1.91 -10.55
CA ALA A 536 19.12 -0.66 -10.49
C ALA A 536 18.49 0.43 -9.61
N SER A 537 17.18 0.37 -9.41
CA SER A 537 16.42 1.37 -8.66
C SER A 537 15.91 0.88 -7.31
N VAL A 538 16.35 -0.30 -6.84
CA VAL A 538 15.90 -0.87 -5.55
C VAL A 538 16.26 0.04 -4.38
N TRP A 539 17.41 0.70 -4.43
CA TRP A 539 17.82 1.67 -3.40
C TRP A 539 16.88 2.88 -3.33
N LEU A 540 16.25 3.29 -4.44
CA LEU A 540 15.24 4.36 -4.46
C LEU A 540 13.90 3.91 -3.87
N THR A 541 13.59 2.60 -3.86
CA THR A 541 12.30 2.05 -3.43
C THR A 541 12.33 1.40 -2.04
N ALA A 542 13.49 0.92 -1.56
CA ALA A 542 13.66 0.31 -0.24
C ALA A 542 13.35 1.26 0.92
N LEU A 543 12.76 0.77 2.02
CA LEU A 543 12.51 1.61 3.20
C LEU A 543 13.84 1.96 3.90
N PRO A 544 14.08 3.24 4.28
CA PRO A 544 15.31 3.66 4.95
C PRO A 544 15.27 3.28 6.44
N LEU A 545 15.37 1.99 6.73
CA LEU A 545 15.34 1.46 8.08
C LEU A 545 16.75 1.46 8.67
N ARG A 546 17.00 2.44 9.55
CA ARG A 546 18.31 2.62 10.21
C ARG A 546 18.74 1.42 11.04
N GLU A 547 17.80 0.75 11.70
CA GLU A 547 18.04 -0.47 12.46
C GLU A 547 18.62 -1.63 11.62
N HIS A 548 18.37 -1.59 10.30
CA HIS A 548 18.89 -2.57 9.34
C HIS A 548 20.01 -2.00 8.46
N GLY A 549 20.48 -0.77 8.73
CA GLY A 549 21.48 -0.09 7.91
C GLY A 549 21.02 0.22 6.48
N PHE A 550 19.71 0.38 6.26
CA PHE A 550 19.13 0.71 4.94
C PHE A 550 18.98 2.22 4.70
N ASP A 551 19.37 3.05 5.67
CA ASP A 551 19.40 4.51 5.53
C ASP A 551 20.67 5.00 4.82
N LEU A 552 20.52 6.02 3.97
CA LEU A 552 21.64 6.72 3.36
C LEU A 552 21.83 8.07 4.05
N HIS A 553 23.09 8.42 4.33
CA HIS A 553 23.44 9.80 4.64
C HIS A 553 23.04 10.71 3.46
N LYS A 554 22.59 11.94 3.75
CA LYS A 554 22.11 12.88 2.73
C LYS A 554 23.09 13.10 1.57
N GLY A 555 24.40 13.16 1.87
CA GLY A 555 25.45 13.28 0.87
C GLY A 555 25.53 12.05 -0.03
N ALA A 556 25.59 10.85 0.56
CA ALA A 556 25.62 9.60 -0.19
C ALA A 556 24.38 9.40 -1.07
N PHE A 557 23.21 9.84 -0.62
CA PHE A 557 21.99 9.85 -1.44
C PHE A 557 22.10 10.81 -2.63
N ARG A 558 22.57 12.05 -2.41
CA ARG A 558 22.74 13.04 -3.48
C ARG A 558 23.81 12.61 -4.48
N ASP A 559 24.96 12.13 -4.00
CA ASP A 559 26.02 11.58 -4.85
C ASP A 559 25.49 10.43 -5.71
N ALA A 560 24.65 9.56 -5.12
CA ALA A 560 24.02 8.48 -5.83
C ALA A 560 23.07 8.93 -6.93
N VAL A 561 22.27 9.96 -6.66
CA VAL A 561 21.43 10.60 -7.67
C VAL A 561 22.30 11.22 -8.77
N CYS A 562 23.34 11.96 -8.41
CA CYS A 562 24.24 12.59 -9.37
C CYS A 562 24.90 11.54 -10.29
N ILE A 563 25.48 10.49 -9.73
CA ILE A 563 26.10 9.39 -10.50
C ILE A 563 25.09 8.73 -11.43
N ARG A 564 23.86 8.49 -10.96
CA ARG A 564 22.79 7.86 -11.75
C ARG A 564 22.41 8.69 -12.98
N TYR A 565 22.31 10.01 -12.83
CA TYR A 565 21.87 10.91 -13.90
C TYR A 565 23.02 11.56 -14.67
N GLY A 566 24.28 11.21 -14.38
CA GLY A 566 25.45 11.77 -15.04
C GLY A 566 25.81 13.18 -14.58
N TRP A 567 25.23 13.64 -13.47
CA TRP A 567 25.54 14.94 -12.90
C TRP A 567 26.83 14.87 -12.09
N ARG A 568 27.57 15.98 -12.05
CA ARG A 568 28.75 16.11 -11.21
C ARG A 568 28.30 16.19 -9.73
N PRO A 569 28.76 15.27 -8.86
CA PRO A 569 28.52 15.40 -7.42
C PRO A 569 29.10 16.72 -6.89
N PRO A 570 28.42 17.37 -5.92
CA PRO A 570 28.98 18.52 -5.23
C PRO A 570 30.29 18.14 -4.53
N ASP A 571 31.26 19.06 -4.49
CA ASP A 571 32.56 18.88 -3.82
C ASP A 571 33.46 17.76 -4.37
N LEU A 572 33.25 17.32 -5.61
CA LEU A 572 34.14 16.34 -6.25
C LEU A 572 35.55 16.95 -6.50
N PRO A 573 36.63 16.34 -5.96
CA PRO A 573 38.01 16.81 -6.17
C PRO A 573 38.34 16.99 -7.66
N SER A 574 39.29 17.88 -7.97
CA SER A 574 39.75 18.07 -9.35
C SER A 574 40.73 16.99 -9.81
N SER A 575 41.49 16.39 -8.90
CA SER A 575 42.52 15.40 -9.18
C SER A 575 42.44 14.17 -8.27
N CYS A 576 42.88 13.03 -8.79
CA CYS A 576 43.01 11.77 -8.06
C CYS A 576 44.44 11.60 -7.53
N VAL A 577 44.62 10.75 -6.51
CA VAL A 577 45.93 10.33 -6.00
C VAL A 577 46.80 9.68 -7.08
N CYS A 578 46.21 9.08 -8.12
CA CYS A 578 46.94 8.55 -9.27
C CYS A 578 47.32 9.61 -10.33
N GLY A 579 47.18 10.90 -10.02
CA GLY A 579 47.58 12.02 -10.88
C GLY A 579 46.62 12.37 -12.03
N HIS A 580 45.51 11.65 -12.20
CA HIS A 580 44.53 11.91 -13.26
C HIS A 580 43.40 12.83 -12.78
N ALA A 581 42.69 13.47 -13.71
CA ALA A 581 41.48 14.22 -13.40
C ALA A 581 40.41 13.32 -12.75
N PHE A 582 39.82 13.78 -11.65
CA PHE A 582 38.90 12.95 -10.87
C PHE A 582 37.46 13.12 -11.39
N SER A 583 37.10 12.30 -12.37
CA SER A 583 35.73 12.18 -12.88
C SER A 583 34.97 11.03 -12.19
N VAL A 584 33.65 10.97 -12.37
CA VAL A 584 32.84 9.83 -11.90
C VAL A 584 33.32 8.52 -12.51
N ASP A 585 33.61 8.50 -13.82
CA ASP A 585 34.17 7.32 -14.50
C ASP A 585 35.52 6.89 -13.89
N HIS A 586 36.39 7.87 -13.61
CA HIS A 586 37.68 7.63 -12.98
C HIS A 586 37.52 7.11 -11.54
N ALA A 587 36.63 7.68 -10.73
CA ALA A 587 36.33 7.20 -9.38
C ALA A 587 35.80 5.76 -9.37
N LEU A 588 35.05 5.36 -10.41
CA LEU A 588 34.55 4.00 -10.56
C LEU A 588 35.60 3.01 -11.07
N SER A 589 36.69 3.45 -11.69
CA SER A 589 37.69 2.56 -12.30
C SER A 589 39.09 2.63 -11.71
N CYS A 590 39.40 3.64 -10.90
CA CYS A 590 40.73 3.84 -10.33
C CYS A 590 41.10 2.73 -9.33
N THR A 591 42.25 2.09 -9.58
CA THR A 591 42.81 1.04 -8.72
C THR A 591 43.53 1.61 -7.50
N TYR A 592 44.10 2.81 -7.60
CA TYR A 592 44.79 3.51 -6.50
C TYR A 592 43.82 4.04 -5.44
N GLY A 593 42.60 4.41 -5.84
CA GLY A 593 41.58 4.94 -4.94
C GLY A 593 40.87 3.88 -4.07
N GLY A 594 41.16 2.58 -4.25
CA GLY A 594 40.61 1.49 -3.43
C GLY A 594 39.11 1.16 -3.62
N PHE A 595 38.32 2.05 -4.25
CA PHE A 595 36.88 1.86 -4.43
C PHE A 595 36.51 0.59 -5.22
N HIS A 596 37.32 0.21 -6.21
CA HIS A 596 37.13 -1.02 -6.97
C HIS A 596 37.15 -2.26 -6.06
N THR A 597 38.20 -2.38 -5.24
CA THR A 597 38.37 -3.50 -4.30
C THR A 597 37.31 -3.49 -3.21
N LEU A 598 36.95 -2.31 -2.70
CA LEU A 598 35.92 -2.17 -1.67
C LEU A 598 34.55 -2.66 -2.16
N ARG A 599 34.12 -2.25 -3.36
CA ARG A 599 32.82 -2.68 -3.92
C ARG A 599 32.76 -4.19 -4.11
N HIS A 600 33.84 -4.77 -4.63
CA HIS A 600 33.96 -6.22 -4.78
C HIS A 600 33.81 -6.93 -3.43
N ASN A 601 34.62 -6.53 -2.45
CA ASN A 601 34.64 -7.14 -1.12
C ASN A 601 33.29 -7.01 -0.43
N ASN A 602 32.62 -5.86 -0.52
CA ASN A 602 31.30 -5.67 0.08
C ASN A 602 30.24 -6.58 -0.55
N VAL A 603 30.25 -6.76 -1.87
CA VAL A 603 29.31 -7.68 -2.54
C VAL A 603 29.58 -9.11 -2.10
N ARG A 604 30.84 -9.54 -2.08
CA ARG A 604 31.23 -10.87 -1.58
C ARG A 604 30.80 -11.06 -0.13
N ASP A 605 31.17 -10.15 0.76
CA ASP A 605 30.95 -10.30 2.20
C ASP A 605 29.45 -10.28 2.53
N LEU A 606 28.65 -9.47 1.83
CA LEU A 606 27.19 -9.50 1.92
C LEU A 606 26.63 -10.86 1.48
N LEU A 607 27.07 -11.38 0.32
CA LEU A 607 26.60 -12.68 -0.17
C LEU A 607 26.99 -13.81 0.79
N VAL A 608 28.22 -13.81 1.31
CA VAL A 608 28.67 -14.76 2.33
C VAL A 608 27.77 -14.69 3.57
N SER A 609 27.46 -13.49 4.06
CA SER A 609 26.57 -13.32 5.21
C SER A 609 25.19 -13.91 4.94
N LEU A 610 24.58 -13.60 3.79
CA LEU A 610 23.25 -14.10 3.43
C LEU A 610 23.25 -15.61 3.24
N LEU A 611 24.30 -16.16 2.64
CA LEU A 611 24.43 -17.60 2.41
C LEU A 611 24.60 -18.36 3.72
N LYS A 612 25.31 -17.80 4.71
CA LYS A 612 25.47 -18.43 6.05
C LYS A 612 24.14 -18.63 6.77
N ASP A 613 23.14 -17.80 6.48
CA ASP A 613 21.82 -17.90 7.09
C ASP A 613 20.96 -19.04 6.50
N VAL A 614 21.28 -19.52 5.29
CA VAL A 614 20.42 -20.44 4.53
C VAL A 614 21.11 -21.70 4.01
N CYS A 615 22.44 -21.72 3.96
CA CYS A 615 23.22 -22.84 3.42
C CYS A 615 24.24 -23.36 4.43
N PRO A 616 24.53 -24.67 4.41
CA PRO A 616 25.60 -25.24 5.22
C PRO A 616 26.99 -24.86 4.70
N ASN A 617 27.96 -24.82 5.62
CA ASN A 617 29.41 -24.78 5.33
C ASN A 617 29.85 -23.71 4.31
N VAL A 618 29.40 -22.46 4.52
CA VAL A 618 29.81 -21.32 3.70
C VAL A 618 31.21 -20.84 4.08
N CYS A 619 32.12 -20.86 3.09
CA CYS A 619 33.50 -20.42 3.24
C CYS A 619 33.77 -19.17 2.39
N ARG A 620 34.38 -18.15 3.02
CA ARG A 620 34.89 -16.96 2.34
C ARG A 620 36.32 -17.22 1.89
N GLU A 621 36.64 -16.82 0.67
CA GLU A 621 37.98 -16.94 0.08
C GLU A 621 38.58 -18.36 0.18
N PRO A 622 37.84 -19.43 -0.20
CA PRO A 622 38.35 -20.80 -0.17
C PRO A 622 39.61 -20.95 -1.03
N SER A 623 40.60 -21.66 -0.50
CA SER A 623 41.75 -22.09 -1.28
C SER A 623 41.38 -23.27 -2.17
N LEU A 624 41.84 -23.23 -3.42
CA LEU A 624 41.74 -24.33 -4.36
C LEU A 624 42.88 -25.34 -4.11
N GLN A 625 42.62 -26.60 -4.41
CA GLN A 625 43.60 -27.68 -4.35
C GLN A 625 44.79 -27.37 -5.28
N PRO A 626 46.03 -27.64 -4.84
CA PRO A 626 47.20 -27.57 -5.70
C PRO A 626 47.08 -28.53 -6.88
N LEU A 627 47.66 -28.15 -8.03
CA LEU A 627 47.72 -29.04 -9.17
C LEU A 627 48.86 -30.05 -8.97
N SER A 628 48.56 -31.33 -9.06
CA SER A 628 49.49 -32.46 -8.87
C SER A 628 49.93 -33.10 -10.20
N GLY A 629 49.60 -32.45 -11.33
CA GLY A 629 49.98 -32.89 -12.68
C GLY A 629 48.87 -32.72 -13.72
N GLU A 630 47.69 -32.25 -13.32
CA GLU A 630 46.56 -31.96 -14.19
C GLU A 630 46.93 -30.89 -15.22
N ARG A 631 46.54 -31.12 -16.47
CA ARG A 631 46.72 -30.15 -17.56
C ARG A 631 45.36 -29.63 -17.99
N LEU A 632 45.08 -28.39 -17.63
CA LEU A 632 43.87 -27.68 -18.05
C LEU A 632 43.99 -27.33 -19.54
N PHE A 633 42.94 -27.62 -20.31
CA PHE A 633 42.83 -27.40 -21.74
C PHE A 633 42.78 -25.92 -22.09
N HIS A 634 42.07 -25.10 -21.32
CA HIS A 634 42.00 -23.67 -21.59
C HIS A 634 43.28 -22.95 -21.16
N ARG A 635 43.95 -22.27 -22.10
CA ARG A 635 45.14 -21.44 -21.81
C ARG A 635 44.90 -20.35 -20.76
N SER A 636 43.66 -19.93 -20.59
CA SER A 636 43.23 -18.91 -19.61
C SER A 636 42.87 -19.50 -18.23
N ALA A 637 42.82 -20.82 -18.11
CA ALA A 637 42.46 -21.46 -16.85
C ALA A 637 43.53 -21.17 -15.78
N CYS A 638 43.08 -20.95 -14.55
CA CYS A 638 43.94 -20.57 -13.45
C CYS A 638 44.77 -21.77 -12.97
N THR A 639 46.07 -21.75 -13.25
CA THR A 639 47.04 -22.77 -12.81
C THR A 639 47.90 -22.32 -11.63
N GLU A 640 47.59 -21.16 -11.04
CA GLU A 640 48.37 -20.59 -9.94
C GLU A 640 48.26 -21.46 -8.67
N ASP A 641 49.40 -21.63 -8.00
CA ASP A 641 49.48 -22.21 -6.67
C ASP A 641 48.90 -21.24 -5.64
N GLY A 642 48.08 -21.76 -4.72
CA GLY A 642 47.38 -20.92 -3.73
C GLY A 642 46.20 -20.11 -4.31
N ALA A 643 45.72 -20.45 -5.50
CA ALA A 643 44.54 -19.81 -6.10
C ALA A 643 43.32 -19.86 -5.16
N ARG A 644 42.57 -18.76 -5.12
CA ARG A 644 41.35 -18.60 -4.31
C ARG A 644 40.18 -18.16 -5.16
N LEU A 645 39.00 -18.66 -4.82
CA LEU A 645 37.71 -18.12 -5.27
C LEU A 645 37.08 -17.29 -4.15
N ASP A 646 36.03 -16.53 -4.42
CA ASP A 646 35.49 -15.61 -3.42
C ASP A 646 34.61 -16.31 -2.37
N ILE A 647 33.83 -17.30 -2.80
CA ILE A 647 32.83 -17.98 -1.97
C ILE A 647 32.79 -19.46 -2.32
N ALA A 648 32.69 -20.34 -1.32
CA ALA A 648 32.26 -21.72 -1.49
C ALA A 648 31.08 -22.04 -0.56
N VAL A 649 30.13 -22.83 -1.04
CA VAL A 649 28.91 -23.22 -0.33
C VAL A 649 28.65 -24.70 -0.59
N GLU A 650 28.26 -25.44 0.44
CA GLU A 650 27.79 -26.82 0.26
C GLU A 650 26.30 -26.87 -0.02
N GLU A 651 25.88 -27.84 -0.84
CA GLU A 651 24.47 -28.19 -1.09
C GLU A 651 23.62 -27.05 -1.68
N PHE A 652 24.23 -25.99 -2.21
CA PHE A 652 23.50 -24.85 -2.80
C PHE A 652 22.50 -25.26 -3.89
N TRP A 653 22.82 -26.29 -4.67
CA TRP A 653 21.96 -26.85 -5.73
C TRP A 653 21.19 -28.10 -5.30
N GLY A 654 21.16 -28.43 -4.00
CA GLY A 654 20.47 -29.62 -3.46
C GLY A 654 21.21 -30.95 -3.64
N TYR A 655 22.44 -30.94 -4.16
CA TYR A 655 23.28 -32.13 -4.24
C TYR A 655 24.08 -32.28 -2.95
N GLN A 656 23.77 -33.33 -2.17
CA GLN A 656 24.46 -33.62 -0.92
C GLN A 656 25.97 -33.81 -1.13
N GLY A 657 26.77 -33.16 -0.30
CA GLY A 657 28.24 -33.28 -0.29
C GLY A 657 28.98 -32.60 -1.45
N ARG A 658 28.30 -31.87 -2.36
CA ARG A 658 28.96 -31.15 -3.45
C ARG A 658 29.12 -29.66 -3.13
N ARG A 659 30.34 -29.13 -3.34
CA ARG A 659 30.65 -27.70 -3.17
C ARG A 659 30.35 -26.92 -4.46
N SER A 660 29.65 -25.81 -4.29
CA SER A 660 29.45 -24.77 -5.29
C SER A 660 30.38 -23.60 -4.99
N PHE A 661 31.16 -23.20 -5.99
CA PHE A 661 32.09 -22.09 -5.90
C PHE A 661 31.59 -20.89 -6.71
N PHE A 662 31.78 -19.70 -6.15
CA PHE A 662 31.41 -18.45 -6.77
C PHE A 662 32.58 -17.47 -6.74
N ASP A 663 32.65 -16.66 -7.79
CA ASP A 663 33.60 -15.57 -7.92
C ASP A 663 32.85 -14.32 -8.39
N VAL A 664 33.13 -13.20 -7.72
CA VAL A 664 32.44 -11.93 -7.88
C VAL A 664 33.18 -11.06 -8.89
N ARG A 665 32.43 -10.52 -9.85
CA ARG A 665 32.91 -9.51 -10.79
C ARG A 665 32.06 -8.26 -10.66
N VAL A 666 32.69 -7.13 -10.36
CA VAL A 666 32.05 -5.80 -10.46
C VAL A 666 32.73 -5.02 -11.57
N PHE A 667 32.04 -4.75 -12.68
CA PHE A 667 32.62 -4.01 -13.81
C PHE A 667 31.97 -2.63 -13.96
N ASN A 668 32.73 -1.64 -14.43
CA ASN A 668 32.19 -0.32 -14.76
C ASN A 668 31.72 -0.29 -16.24
N PRO A 669 30.41 -0.23 -16.51
CA PRO A 669 29.87 -0.23 -17.88
C PRO A 669 30.17 1.05 -18.68
N LEU A 670 30.76 2.08 -18.07
CA LEU A 670 31.10 3.37 -18.70
C LEU A 670 32.53 3.40 -19.28
N THR A 671 33.37 2.41 -18.95
CA THR A 671 34.76 2.39 -19.45
C THR A 671 34.80 2.26 -20.98
N PRO A 672 35.82 2.81 -21.65
CA PRO A 672 35.97 2.75 -23.11
C PRO A 672 35.80 1.35 -23.71
N THR A 673 36.27 0.30 -23.01
CA THR A 673 36.15 -1.10 -23.44
C THR A 673 34.70 -1.54 -23.69
N TYR A 674 33.73 -1.01 -22.94
CA TYR A 674 32.32 -1.44 -22.98
C TYR A 674 31.39 -0.46 -23.70
N ARG A 675 31.83 0.77 -24.03
CA ARG A 675 30.95 1.81 -24.61
C ARG A 675 30.27 1.39 -25.91
N GLY A 676 30.96 0.62 -26.76
CA GLY A 676 30.41 0.12 -28.03
C GLY A 676 29.60 -1.17 -27.92
N GLN A 677 29.37 -1.70 -26.73
CA GLN A 677 28.69 -2.99 -26.51
C GLN A 677 27.37 -2.78 -25.77
N SER A 678 26.34 -3.58 -26.09
CA SER A 678 25.13 -3.64 -25.27
C SER A 678 25.46 -4.09 -23.84
N LEU A 679 24.67 -3.66 -22.85
CA LEU A 679 24.87 -4.09 -21.46
C LEU A 679 24.84 -5.62 -21.32
N ALA A 680 23.89 -6.28 -21.99
CA ALA A 680 23.79 -7.74 -22.01
C ALA A 680 25.09 -8.42 -22.51
N SER A 681 25.69 -7.91 -23.59
CA SER A 681 26.97 -8.41 -24.08
C SER A 681 28.12 -8.15 -23.08
N CYS A 682 28.08 -7.05 -22.34
CA CYS A 682 29.07 -6.76 -21.30
C CYS A 682 29.00 -7.75 -20.14
N TYR A 683 27.80 -8.11 -19.68
CA TYR A 683 27.61 -9.15 -18.66
C TYR A 683 28.09 -10.51 -19.16
N LYS A 684 27.63 -10.92 -20.35
CA LYS A 684 28.00 -12.22 -20.95
C LYS A 684 29.52 -12.34 -21.12
N ARG A 685 30.17 -11.31 -21.63
CA ARG A 685 31.63 -11.27 -21.76
C ARG A 685 32.33 -11.46 -20.41
N ASN A 686 31.91 -10.72 -19.38
CA ASN A 686 32.51 -10.84 -18.05
C ASN A 686 32.26 -12.21 -17.40
N GLU A 687 31.09 -12.79 -17.66
CA GLU A 687 30.74 -14.14 -17.23
C GLU A 687 31.64 -15.19 -17.90
N GLU A 688 31.77 -15.13 -19.22
CA GLU A 688 32.63 -16.01 -20.03
C GLU A 688 34.11 -15.85 -19.63
N ASP A 689 34.57 -14.63 -19.36
CA ASP A 689 35.94 -14.38 -18.89
C ASP A 689 36.22 -15.12 -17.57
N LYS A 690 35.28 -15.12 -16.62
CA LYS A 690 35.43 -15.84 -15.35
C LYS A 690 35.28 -17.35 -15.50
N LYS A 691 34.32 -17.82 -16.31
CA LYS A 691 34.16 -19.25 -16.63
C LYS A 691 35.43 -19.83 -17.26
N ARG A 692 35.97 -19.15 -18.28
CA ARG A 692 37.24 -19.53 -18.93
C ARG A 692 38.44 -19.53 -17.99
N LYS A 693 38.37 -18.82 -16.86
CA LYS A 693 39.44 -18.76 -15.86
C LYS A 693 39.32 -19.86 -14.80
N TYR A 694 38.11 -20.20 -14.35
CA TYR A 694 37.94 -21.02 -13.15
C TYR A 694 37.08 -22.28 -13.32
N ASP A 695 36.14 -22.33 -14.27
CA ASP A 695 35.16 -23.43 -14.37
C ASP A 695 35.84 -24.79 -14.54
N GLU A 696 36.81 -24.87 -15.45
CA GLU A 696 37.56 -26.09 -15.75
C GLU A 696 38.25 -26.65 -14.50
N ARG A 697 39.06 -25.83 -13.81
CA ARG A 697 39.74 -26.25 -12.58
C ARG A 697 38.76 -26.67 -11.49
N VAL A 698 37.66 -25.95 -11.30
CA VAL A 698 36.66 -26.30 -10.28
C VAL A 698 35.98 -27.64 -10.59
N ARG A 699 35.69 -27.91 -11.87
CA ARG A 699 35.01 -29.16 -12.25
C ARG A 699 35.95 -30.35 -12.25
N GLU A 700 37.17 -30.18 -12.76
CA GLU A 700 38.12 -31.27 -12.97
C GLU A 700 38.95 -31.59 -11.73
N VAL A 701 39.28 -30.59 -10.90
CA VAL A 701 40.14 -30.75 -9.72
C VAL A 701 39.32 -30.72 -8.43
N GLU A 702 38.44 -29.72 -8.26
CA GLU A 702 37.62 -29.62 -7.02
C GLU A 702 36.39 -30.53 -7.02
N HIS A 703 36.07 -31.14 -8.18
CA HIS A 703 34.82 -31.87 -8.42
C HIS A 703 33.54 -31.08 -8.03
N GLY A 704 33.64 -29.75 -8.05
CA GLY A 704 32.58 -28.82 -7.67
C GLY A 704 31.71 -28.35 -8.83
N CYS A 705 30.89 -27.34 -8.56
CA CYS A 705 30.22 -26.53 -9.57
C CYS A 705 30.74 -25.10 -9.48
N PHE A 706 30.95 -24.42 -10.61
CA PHE A 706 31.34 -23.01 -10.64
C PHE A 706 30.25 -22.12 -11.24
N ALA A 707 30.00 -20.97 -10.61
CA ALA A 707 29.12 -19.95 -11.16
C ALA A 707 29.70 -18.54 -10.88
N PRO A 708 30.01 -17.73 -11.91
CA PRO A 708 30.42 -16.35 -11.70
C PRO A 708 29.21 -15.48 -11.30
N LEU A 709 29.45 -14.50 -10.42
CA LEU A 709 28.46 -13.52 -9.98
C LEU A 709 28.87 -12.14 -10.51
N VAL A 710 28.26 -11.71 -11.62
CA VAL A 710 28.62 -10.49 -12.34
C VAL A 710 27.65 -9.35 -12.04
N PHE A 711 28.19 -8.20 -11.62
CA PHE A 711 27.45 -6.98 -11.28
C PHE A 711 28.05 -5.77 -12.01
N SER A 712 27.22 -4.80 -12.37
CA SER A 712 27.70 -3.49 -12.84
C SER A 712 27.89 -2.53 -11.65
N ALA A 713 28.91 -1.66 -11.74
CA ALA A 713 29.27 -0.71 -10.70
C ALA A 713 28.19 0.37 -10.44
N ALA A 714 27.21 0.49 -11.33
CA ALA A 714 26.15 1.49 -11.24
C ALA A 714 24.86 0.96 -10.58
N VAL A 715 24.79 -0.33 -10.26
CA VAL A 715 23.60 -0.97 -9.66
C VAL A 715 23.65 -1.04 -8.12
N LYS A 716 24.80 -0.77 -7.49
CA LYS A 716 24.93 -0.76 -6.02
C LYS A 716 25.85 0.35 -5.53
N ILE A 717 25.25 1.41 -5.00
CA ILE A 717 25.96 2.38 -4.18
C ILE A 717 25.95 1.88 -2.74
N ASN A 718 27.13 1.88 -2.14
CA ASN A 718 27.41 1.26 -0.85
C ASN A 718 26.64 1.97 0.28
N LEU A 719 25.81 1.20 0.98
CA LEU A 719 25.20 1.51 2.27
C LEU A 719 26.19 1.08 3.36
N ASN A 720 27.10 1.97 3.72
CA ASN A 720 27.79 2.04 5.02
C ASN A 720 29.04 2.89 4.82
N ASN A 721 29.10 4.05 5.49
CA ASN A 721 30.34 4.57 6.08
C ASN A 721 30.08 5.82 6.91
N LYS A 722 30.02 5.63 8.24
CA LYS A 722 30.27 6.67 9.24
C LYS A 722 31.72 7.16 9.21
N GLU A 723 32.65 6.38 8.65
CA GLU A 723 34.10 6.68 8.69
C GLU A 723 34.55 7.71 7.63
N MET A 724 33.71 8.07 6.67
CA MET A 724 34.11 8.98 5.59
C MET A 724 34.05 10.47 5.95
N SER A 725 33.36 10.86 7.02
CA SER A 725 33.42 12.25 7.50
C SER A 725 34.68 12.55 8.31
N GLU A 726 35.37 11.53 8.81
CA GLU A 726 36.57 11.71 9.64
C GLU A 726 37.87 11.64 8.82
N ARG A 727 37.89 10.89 7.70
CA ARG A 727 39.11 10.73 6.88
C ARG A 727 39.35 11.82 5.83
N THR A 728 38.41 12.72 5.60
CA THR A 728 38.60 13.90 4.72
C THR A 728 39.07 15.15 5.49
N ARG A 729 39.42 15.03 6.78
CA ARG A 729 39.97 16.13 7.61
C ARG A 729 41.39 15.90 8.15
N VAL A 730 42.10 14.86 7.72
CA VAL A 730 43.49 14.61 8.13
C VAL A 730 44.40 14.49 6.91
N SER A 731 44.71 15.64 6.30
CA SER A 731 45.90 15.87 5.48
C SER A 731 46.22 17.38 5.51
N SER A 732 46.30 17.92 6.73
CA SER A 732 47.00 19.17 7.03
C SER A 732 48.30 18.92 7.81
N MET A 733 48.80 17.67 7.84
CA MET A 733 50.16 17.34 8.22
C MET A 733 50.62 16.12 7.42
N MET A 734 51.72 16.32 6.68
CA MET A 734 52.44 15.44 5.74
C MET A 734 51.91 15.39 4.31
#